data_AF-A0AAE4I2J5-F1
#
_entry.id   AF-A0AAE4I2J5-F1
#
_cell.length_a   1.000
_cell.length_b   1.000
_cell.length_c   1.000
_cell.angle_alpha   90.00
_cell.angle_beta   90.00
_cell.angle_gamma   90.00
#
_symmetry.space_group_name_H-M   'P 1'
#
loop_
_entity.id
_entity.type
_entity.pdbx_description
1 polymer ?
#
loop_
_entity_poly.entity_id
_entity_poly.type
_entity_poly.pdbx_seq_one_letter_code
_entity_poly.pdbx_strand_id
1 'polypeptide(L)'
;MGLVEIIIILAIAITLSNVLAKVFPSFPIFMIQIIIGIILGFTEVGTSIRFEPEVFLVMIIAPLLFREGETADIPSILKHFSLILLLAFGGVIFTLFGLGLVLHSILPVIPLAACLAFGASLGPTDAVAVSSLAKRLNIPESVMHVLEGEGLINDATGVTAFQFAVAALLTGQFSVADASLSLLESSIVGVLVGLGVIWIKNEVIKIIERISAQDVSAYLLIELILPFTAYFIAELFHASGIIAAVVTGVLQATGFRRVTLFEAQLSSVTESTWKTISFMLNALVFIFLGIELSQVFSPVWNSRTYSNLHLLGIVLLLTALLFALRFLFVSGYYIVTQGWKKSHAQLRDRLLLTFGGVKGTVSIATIFILPTTINGLEFPERSLLLFITACVTFLTLIIGMILLPVLAEGEVVPPTDPKLMQIFQEVISELYEDLENKQLSEKERFALLAVIANYQSRIQTIFNNSMPESAQQEFQEIQALIISVERDGLDESFRRHQIDAGAYRLYSRFISNVSESVTKQVLSLLSFWLIFVRRIIRVILHPKMFWQRRQKRKETVDNEDISSLRKIFVRNSEAILDSLENLRDVYDEELIDFFVDERKNLMNQVSGHGLFGTYLIQQDPQYAKELIRGFYLERKTIDEYEVKGDISNFAANNYRHQVNQLESYAMRPSTEPSITFALNRQRKKKKQQKK
;
A
#
# COMPACT_ATOMS: atom_id res chain seq x y z
N MET A 1 7.65 -3.63 30.33
CA MET A 1 7.64 -4.48 29.13
C MET A 1 9.04 -4.61 28.60
N GLY A 2 9.40 -5.76 28.05
CA GLY A 2 10.70 -5.96 27.40
C GLY A 2 10.70 -5.41 25.97
N LEU A 3 11.87 -5.04 25.44
CA LEU A 3 12.06 -4.59 24.05
C LEU A 3 11.41 -5.56 23.03
N VAL A 4 11.49 -6.87 23.29
CA VAL A 4 10.92 -7.91 22.43
C VAL A 4 9.40 -7.80 22.33
N GLU A 5 8.70 -7.50 23.43
CA GLU A 5 7.24 -7.35 23.44
C GLU A 5 6.82 -6.15 22.59
N ILE A 6 7.53 -5.03 22.71
CA ILE A 6 7.29 -3.81 21.92
C ILE A 6 7.46 -4.10 20.43
N ILE A 7 8.55 -4.79 20.04
CA ILE A 7 8.79 -5.16 18.63
C ILE A 7 7.67 -6.04 18.08
N ILE A 8 7.22 -7.04 18.85
CA ILE A 8 6.12 -7.93 18.43
C ILE A 8 4.83 -7.13 18.25
N ILE A 9 4.49 -6.25 19.21
CA ILE A 9 3.27 -5.44 19.14
C ILE A 9 3.31 -4.50 17.94
N LEU A 10 4.44 -3.83 17.69
CA LEU A 10 4.61 -2.97 16.51
C LEU A 10 4.51 -3.77 15.20
N ALA A 11 5.12 -4.96 15.12
CA ALA A 11 5.01 -5.83 13.94
C ALA A 11 3.56 -6.28 13.67
N ILE A 12 2.82 -6.62 14.73
CA ILE A 12 1.38 -6.93 14.64
C ILE A 12 0.60 -5.70 14.20
N ALA A 13 0.87 -4.51 14.77
CA ALA A 13 0.20 -3.27 14.42
C ALA A 13 0.40 -2.90 12.94
N ILE A 14 1.64 -3.01 12.43
CA ILE A 14 1.97 -2.77 11.01
C ILE A 14 1.22 -3.77 10.12
N THR A 15 1.26 -5.06 10.47
CA THR A 15 0.56 -6.10 9.70
C THR A 15 -0.95 -5.85 9.69
N LEU A 16 -1.53 -5.53 10.85
CA LEU A 16 -2.94 -5.22 11.01
C LEU A 16 -3.32 -3.98 10.20
N SER A 17 -2.47 -2.94 10.18
CA SER A 17 -2.72 -1.72 9.40
C SER A 17 -2.87 -2.02 7.90
N ASN A 18 -2.03 -2.91 7.34
CA ASN A 18 -2.13 -3.33 5.94
C ASN A 18 -3.42 -4.11 5.64
N VAL A 19 -3.82 -4.98 6.57
CA VAL A 19 -5.09 -5.72 6.44
C VAL A 19 -6.27 -4.76 6.50
N LEU A 20 -6.28 -3.83 7.45
CA LEU A 20 -7.34 -2.83 7.61
C LEU A 20 -7.41 -1.88 6.41
N ALA A 21 -6.28 -1.49 5.81
CA ALA A 21 -6.29 -0.65 4.61
C ALA A 21 -6.97 -1.33 3.41
N LYS A 22 -6.88 -2.66 3.31
CA LYS A 22 -7.63 -3.43 2.31
C LYS A 22 -9.12 -3.53 2.64
N VAL A 23 -9.48 -3.49 3.93
CA VAL A 23 -10.88 -3.53 4.40
C VAL A 23 -11.55 -2.15 4.27
N PHE A 24 -10.80 -1.06 4.45
CA PHE A 24 -11.28 0.32 4.31
C PHE A 24 -10.53 1.06 3.20
N PRO A 25 -10.81 0.73 1.92
CA PRO A 25 -10.11 1.36 0.82
C PRO A 25 -10.30 2.88 0.80
N SER A 26 -11.42 3.43 1.29
CA SER A 26 -11.67 4.88 1.34
C SER A 26 -10.70 5.66 2.23
N PHE A 27 -9.98 5.00 3.15
CA PHE A 27 -9.05 5.65 4.06
C PHE A 27 -7.59 5.39 3.66
N PRO A 28 -6.76 6.44 3.50
CA PRO A 28 -5.34 6.27 3.29
C PRO A 28 -4.68 5.47 4.42
N ILE A 29 -3.73 4.62 4.06
CA ILE A 29 -3.10 3.69 4.99
C ILE A 29 -2.39 4.39 6.16
N PHE A 30 -1.80 5.56 5.94
CA PHE A 30 -1.16 6.35 6.99
C PHE A 30 -2.15 6.78 8.07
N MET A 31 -3.42 7.04 7.70
CA MET A 31 -4.44 7.45 8.67
C MET A 31 -4.84 6.29 9.58
N ILE A 32 -4.93 5.08 9.02
CA ILE A 32 -5.15 3.86 9.78
C ILE A 32 -3.99 3.61 10.76
N GLN A 33 -2.75 3.84 10.31
CA GLN A 33 -1.55 3.71 11.14
C GLN A 33 -1.54 4.72 12.30
N ILE A 34 -1.90 5.98 12.06
CA ILE A 34 -2.04 7.00 13.10
C ILE A 34 -3.12 6.60 14.10
N ILE A 35 -4.29 6.13 13.65
CA ILE A 35 -5.38 5.68 14.54
C ILE A 35 -4.92 4.52 15.42
N ILE A 36 -4.26 3.51 14.84
CA ILE A 36 -3.67 2.39 15.60
C ILE A 36 -2.65 2.92 16.61
N GLY A 37 -1.79 3.86 16.22
CA GLY A 37 -0.85 4.52 17.10
C GLY A 37 -1.53 5.21 18.28
N ILE A 38 -2.59 5.98 18.05
CA ILE A 38 -3.38 6.64 19.11
C ILE A 38 -3.95 5.61 20.08
N ILE A 39 -4.51 4.51 19.57
CA ILE A 39 -5.05 3.43 20.41
C ILE A 39 -3.94 2.82 21.27
N LEU A 40 -2.78 2.52 20.67
CA LEU A 40 -1.63 1.97 21.40
C LEU A 40 -1.09 2.96 22.44
N GLY A 41 -1.10 4.25 22.14
CA GLY A 41 -0.59 5.30 23.02
C GLY A 41 -1.39 5.47 24.31
N PHE A 42 -2.68 5.11 24.33
CA PHE A 42 -3.47 5.04 25.56
C PHE A 42 -3.22 3.79 26.42
N THR A 43 -2.45 2.82 25.93
CA THR A 43 -2.12 1.60 26.68
C THR A 43 -0.77 1.71 27.39
N GLU A 44 -0.49 0.80 28.32
CA GLU A 44 0.83 0.67 28.98
C GLU A 44 1.97 0.43 27.99
N VAL A 45 1.67 -0.11 26.81
CA VAL A 45 2.66 -0.31 25.74
C VAL A 45 3.16 1.03 25.23
N GLY A 46 2.23 1.93 24.89
CA GLY A 46 2.53 3.25 24.37
C GLY A 46 3.39 4.05 25.33
N THR A 47 2.99 4.13 26.60
CA THR A 47 3.72 4.90 27.63
C THR A 47 5.10 4.34 27.98
N SER A 48 5.38 3.08 27.64
CA SER A 48 6.69 2.47 27.83
C SER A 48 7.70 2.76 26.72
N ILE A 49 7.23 3.21 25.55
CA ILE A 49 8.09 3.55 24.41
C ILE A 49 8.72 4.90 24.69
N ARG A 50 10.05 4.91 24.92
CA ARG A 50 10.84 6.14 24.98
C ARG A 50 11.39 6.43 23.60
N PHE A 51 11.06 7.61 23.08
CA PHE A 51 11.55 8.06 21.79
C PHE A 51 12.99 8.56 21.93
N GLU A 52 13.94 7.87 21.29
CA GLU A 52 15.33 8.31 21.16
C GLU A 52 15.52 8.93 19.76
N PRO A 53 15.64 10.26 19.64
CA PRO A 53 15.65 10.93 18.34
C PRO A 53 16.80 10.48 17.42
N GLU A 54 17.98 10.24 17.98
CA GLU A 54 19.16 9.79 17.23
C GLU A 54 18.91 8.41 16.59
N VAL A 55 18.41 7.45 17.37
CA VAL A 55 18.06 6.12 16.87
C VAL A 55 16.97 6.23 15.81
N PHE A 56 15.97 7.10 16.00
CA PHE A 56 14.91 7.30 15.03
C PHE A 56 15.45 7.85 13.69
N LEU A 57 16.35 8.85 13.73
CA LEU A 57 16.95 9.43 12.54
C LEU A 57 17.80 8.40 11.78
N VAL A 58 18.65 7.66 12.48
CA VAL A 58 19.53 6.64 11.88
C VAL A 58 18.73 5.45 11.35
N MET A 59 17.83 4.89 12.16
CA MET A 59 17.19 3.61 11.88
C MET A 59 15.99 3.72 10.93
N ILE A 60 15.36 4.89 10.86
CA ILE A 60 14.11 5.09 10.11
C ILE A 60 14.27 6.15 9.03
N ILE A 61 14.71 7.36 9.38
CA ILE A 61 14.75 8.46 8.42
C ILE A 61 15.87 8.29 7.38
N ALA A 62 17.09 7.98 7.79
CA ALA A 62 18.22 7.79 6.88
C ALA A 62 17.95 6.72 5.79
N PRO A 63 17.45 5.51 6.11
CA PRO A 63 17.11 4.52 5.07
C PRO A 63 15.91 4.92 4.21
N LEU A 64 14.91 5.63 4.75
CA LEU A 64 13.81 6.17 3.94
C LEU A 64 14.33 7.17 2.91
N LEU A 65 15.11 8.16 3.35
CA LEU A 65 15.69 9.20 2.49
C LEU A 65 16.69 8.65 1.47
N PHE A 66 17.50 7.67 1.86
CA PHE A 66 18.34 6.93 0.91
C PHE A 66 17.50 6.29 -0.19
N ARG A 67 16.42 5.59 0.19
CA ARG A 67 15.56 4.92 -0.77
C ARG A 67 14.82 5.91 -1.67
N GLU A 68 14.33 7.01 -1.11
CA GLU A 68 13.72 8.09 -1.89
C GLU A 68 14.71 8.64 -2.92
N GLY A 69 15.95 8.94 -2.51
CA GLY A 69 17.00 9.41 -3.40
C GLY A 69 17.37 8.40 -4.49
N GLU A 70 17.35 7.11 -4.17
CA GLU A 70 17.61 6.03 -5.13
C GLU A 70 16.50 5.90 -6.18
N THR A 71 15.24 6.11 -5.78
CA THR A 71 14.07 5.99 -6.69
C THR A 71 13.74 7.27 -7.44
N ALA A 72 14.38 8.39 -7.09
CA ALA A 72 14.09 9.70 -7.65
C ALA A 72 14.41 9.78 -9.15
N ASP A 73 13.48 10.31 -9.95
CA ASP A 73 13.73 10.63 -11.36
C ASP A 73 14.53 11.92 -11.49
N ILE A 74 15.85 11.81 -11.27
CA ILE A 74 16.79 12.95 -11.28
C ILE A 74 16.69 13.77 -12.58
N PRO A 75 16.67 13.18 -13.80
CA PRO A 75 16.46 13.95 -15.02
C PRO A 75 15.20 14.83 -15.02
N SER A 76 14.07 14.32 -14.51
CA SER A 76 12.81 15.08 -14.46
C SER A 76 12.79 16.11 -13.35
N ILE A 77 13.36 15.80 -12.17
CA ILE A 77 13.58 16.75 -11.07
C ILE A 77 14.44 17.94 -11.53
N LEU A 78 15.51 17.68 -12.29
CA LEU A 78 16.42 18.71 -12.79
C LEU A 78 15.74 19.71 -13.73
N LYS A 79 14.67 19.32 -14.43
CA LYS A 79 13.87 20.25 -15.25
C LYS A 79 13.17 21.32 -14.42
N HIS A 80 12.88 21.03 -13.14
CA HIS A 80 12.21 21.93 -12.20
C HIS A 80 13.12 22.39 -11.06
N PHE A 81 14.44 22.24 -11.22
CA PHE A 81 15.43 22.49 -10.16
C PHE A 81 15.33 23.86 -9.50
N SER A 82 15.03 24.92 -10.27
CA SER A 82 14.89 26.27 -9.73
C SER A 82 13.74 26.41 -8.72
N LEU A 83 12.60 25.79 -9.01
CA LEU A 83 11.44 25.81 -8.11
C LEU A 83 11.71 24.95 -6.88
N ILE A 84 12.30 23.76 -7.08
CA ILE A 84 12.61 22.82 -6.00
C ILE A 84 13.60 23.44 -5.02
N LEU A 85 14.69 24.04 -5.51
CA LEU A 85 15.68 24.71 -4.67
C LEU A 85 15.06 25.88 -3.90
N LEU A 86 14.20 26.66 -4.56
CA LEU A 86 13.50 27.76 -3.92
C LEU A 86 12.59 27.26 -2.79
N LEU A 87 11.83 26.18 -3.01
CA LEU A 87 10.96 25.59 -2.00
C LEU A 87 11.75 24.97 -0.85
N ALA A 88 12.77 24.17 -1.16
CA ALA A 88 13.55 23.43 -0.17
C ALA A 88 14.40 24.32 0.75
N PHE A 89 14.88 25.48 0.27
CA PHE A 89 15.65 26.41 1.10
C PHE A 89 14.81 27.62 1.52
N GLY A 90 14.25 28.33 0.55
CA GLY A 90 13.47 29.55 0.79
C GLY A 90 12.16 29.26 1.53
N GLY A 91 11.46 28.17 1.17
CA GLY A 91 10.24 27.76 1.87
C GLY A 91 10.50 27.40 3.33
N VAL A 92 11.61 26.73 3.65
CA VAL A 92 12.03 26.44 5.03
C VAL A 92 12.32 27.69 5.82
N ILE A 93 13.09 28.62 5.26
CA ILE A 93 13.41 29.88 5.93
C ILE A 93 12.12 30.68 6.19
N PHE A 94 11.21 30.70 5.21
CA PHE A 94 9.96 31.45 5.32
C PHE A 94 9.01 30.82 6.35
N THR A 95 8.96 29.49 6.46
CA THR A 95 8.19 28.77 7.50
C THR A 95 8.82 28.93 8.88
N LEU A 96 10.16 28.85 9.00
CA LEU A 96 10.91 29.11 10.23
C LEU A 96 10.57 30.48 10.81
N PHE A 97 10.77 31.55 10.04
CA PHE A 97 10.49 32.91 10.53
C PHE A 97 9.00 33.18 10.64
N GLY A 98 8.20 32.79 9.63
CA GLY A 98 6.76 33.06 9.60
C GLY A 98 6.01 32.43 10.77
N LEU A 99 6.21 31.12 10.99
CA LEU A 99 5.56 30.43 12.10
C LEU A 99 6.21 30.78 13.44
N GLY A 100 7.54 30.88 13.50
CA GLY A 100 8.26 31.15 14.75
C GLY A 100 7.96 32.55 15.31
N LEU A 101 7.94 33.59 14.48
CA LEU A 101 7.63 34.95 14.93
C LEU A 101 6.17 35.08 15.36
N VAL A 102 5.23 34.49 14.62
CA VAL A 102 3.80 34.51 14.98
C VAL A 102 3.56 33.75 16.27
N LEU A 103 4.18 32.57 16.44
CA LEU A 103 4.07 31.81 17.68
C LEU A 103 4.63 32.59 18.88
N HIS A 104 5.82 33.20 18.76
CA HIS A 104 6.38 34.04 19.82
C HIS A 104 5.50 35.26 20.13
N SER A 105 4.84 35.85 19.13
CA SER A 105 3.93 36.98 19.33
C SER A 105 2.67 36.58 20.13
N ILE A 106 2.18 35.35 19.94
CA ILE A 106 1.00 34.84 20.65
C ILE A 106 1.38 34.30 22.03
N LEU A 107 2.51 33.61 22.13
CA LEU A 107 3.04 32.99 23.34
C LEU A 107 4.44 33.56 23.66
N PRO A 108 4.52 34.81 24.16
CA PRO A 108 5.80 35.49 24.42
C PRO A 108 6.60 34.87 25.57
N VAL A 109 5.98 33.98 26.35
CA VAL A 109 6.63 33.16 27.39
C VAL A 109 7.66 32.19 26.79
N ILE A 110 7.43 31.75 25.55
CA ILE A 110 8.33 30.82 24.87
C ILE A 110 9.49 31.63 24.25
N PRO A 111 10.76 31.25 24.50
CA PRO A 111 11.91 31.91 23.89
C PRO A 111 11.82 31.92 22.37
N LEU A 112 12.17 33.05 21.74
CA LEU A 112 12.10 33.19 20.28
C LEU A 112 12.85 32.07 19.55
N ALA A 113 14.02 31.67 20.03
CA ALA A 113 14.81 30.58 19.46
C ALA A 113 14.05 29.23 19.48
N ALA A 114 13.27 28.95 20.52
CA ALA A 114 12.44 27.75 20.57
C ALA A 114 11.23 27.84 19.61
N CYS A 115 10.65 29.02 19.42
CA CYS A 115 9.61 29.25 18.42
C CYS A 115 10.15 29.12 16.98
N LEU A 116 11.37 29.61 16.72
CA LEU A 116 12.05 29.41 15.44
C LEU A 116 12.35 27.92 15.22
N ALA A 117 12.75 27.19 16.26
CA ALA A 117 12.94 25.74 16.18
C ALA A 117 11.62 25.04 15.81
N PHE A 118 10.50 25.41 16.44
CA PHE A 118 9.17 24.94 16.04
C PHE A 118 8.86 25.23 14.56
N GLY A 119 9.17 26.44 14.08
CA GLY A 119 8.98 26.79 12.66
C GLY A 119 9.83 25.93 11.73
N ALA A 120 11.11 25.70 12.07
CA ALA A 120 12.01 24.83 11.31
C ALA A 120 11.57 23.36 11.34
N SER A 121 11.06 22.85 12.46
CA SER A 121 10.55 21.48 12.50
C SER A 121 9.37 21.28 11.55
N LEU A 122 8.57 22.33 11.30
CA LEU A 122 7.51 22.30 10.30
C LEU A 122 7.99 22.74 8.90
N GLY A 123 9.30 22.88 8.67
CA GLY A 123 9.89 23.12 7.35
C GLY A 123 9.80 21.90 6.42
N PRO A 124 10.29 20.72 6.84
CA PRO A 124 10.23 19.45 6.11
C PRO A 124 8.84 19.11 5.56
N THR A 125 8.76 18.39 4.44
CA THR A 125 7.50 18.00 3.79
C THR A 125 7.53 16.52 3.45
N ASP A 126 6.46 15.82 3.76
CA ASP A 126 6.38 14.36 3.61
C ASP A 126 5.84 13.99 2.22
N ALA A 127 6.78 13.80 1.28
CA ALA A 127 6.48 13.37 -0.07
C ALA A 127 5.85 11.96 -0.12
N VAL A 128 6.15 11.10 0.86
CA VAL A 128 5.61 9.74 0.92
C VAL A 128 4.13 9.74 1.22
N ALA A 129 3.70 10.55 2.19
CA ALA A 129 2.28 10.72 2.50
C ALA A 129 1.51 11.17 1.26
N VAL A 130 2.05 12.11 0.50
CA VAL A 130 1.42 12.62 -0.73
C VAL A 130 1.45 11.62 -1.87
N SER A 131 2.57 10.93 -2.10
CA SER A 131 2.68 9.85 -3.08
C SER A 131 1.65 8.74 -2.81
N SER A 132 1.39 8.43 -1.53
CA SER A 132 0.36 7.46 -1.15
C SER A 132 -1.07 7.89 -1.51
N LEU A 133 -1.37 9.20 -1.41
CA LEU A 133 -2.64 9.79 -1.84
C LEU A 133 -2.72 9.87 -3.37
N ALA A 134 -1.61 10.27 -4.00
CA ALA A 134 -1.51 10.49 -5.43
C ALA A 134 -1.67 9.21 -6.26
N LYS A 135 -1.36 8.04 -5.71
CA LYS A 135 -1.63 6.75 -6.39
C LYS A 135 -3.08 6.56 -6.84
N ARG A 136 -4.02 7.28 -6.22
CA ARG A 136 -5.46 7.22 -6.50
C ARG A 136 -5.97 8.45 -7.24
N LEU A 137 -5.15 9.49 -7.37
CA LEU A 137 -5.55 10.80 -7.86
C LEU A 137 -4.76 11.16 -9.11
N ASN A 138 -5.43 11.66 -10.13
CA ASN A 138 -4.75 12.13 -11.33
C ASN A 138 -4.08 13.50 -11.08
N ILE A 139 -2.87 13.47 -10.53
CA ILE A 139 -2.01 14.63 -10.28
C ILE A 139 -1.01 14.76 -11.45
N PRO A 140 -0.83 15.96 -12.04
CA PRO A 140 0.16 16.16 -13.10
C PRO A 140 1.57 15.72 -12.69
N GLU A 141 2.26 14.97 -13.54
CA GLU A 141 3.62 14.47 -13.26
C GLU A 141 4.61 15.60 -12.91
N SER A 142 4.49 16.76 -13.54
CA SER A 142 5.31 17.94 -13.24
C SER A 142 5.16 18.43 -11.79
N VAL A 143 3.94 18.36 -11.23
CA VAL A 143 3.68 18.69 -9.83
C VAL A 143 4.25 17.60 -8.92
N MET A 144 4.11 16.33 -9.30
CA MET A 144 4.67 15.22 -8.53
C MET A 144 6.18 15.29 -8.42
N HIS A 145 6.89 15.48 -9.54
CA HIS A 145 8.35 15.61 -9.55
C HIS A 145 8.85 16.80 -8.71
N VAL A 146 8.10 17.90 -8.67
CA VAL A 146 8.44 19.04 -7.80
C VAL A 146 8.26 18.66 -6.32
N LEU A 147 7.17 17.99 -5.95
CA LEU A 147 6.92 17.56 -4.57
C LEU A 147 7.92 16.50 -4.08
N GLU A 148 8.26 15.52 -4.93
CA GLU A 148 9.29 14.51 -4.66
C GLU A 148 10.67 15.15 -4.49
N GLY A 149 11.05 16.02 -5.44
CA GLY A 149 12.31 16.75 -5.38
C GLY A 149 12.42 17.70 -4.19
N GLU A 150 11.31 18.34 -3.81
CA GLU A 150 11.24 19.15 -2.59
C GLU A 150 11.46 18.29 -1.35
N GLY A 151 10.70 17.20 -1.17
CA GLY A 151 10.83 16.32 0.02
C GLY A 151 12.25 15.83 0.24
N LEU A 152 12.93 15.39 -0.84
CA LEU A 152 14.32 14.93 -0.80
C LEU A 152 15.31 15.92 -0.19
N ILE A 153 15.14 17.22 -0.47
CA ILE A 153 16.08 18.27 -0.05
C ILE A 153 15.60 18.94 1.25
N ASN A 154 14.28 19.12 1.38
CA ASN A 154 13.64 19.88 2.46
C ASN A 154 13.82 19.21 3.84
N ASP A 155 13.87 17.89 3.88
CA ASP A 155 14.09 17.16 5.13
C ASP A 155 15.47 17.48 5.73
N ALA A 156 16.51 17.56 4.89
CA ALA A 156 17.84 17.95 5.31
C ALA A 156 17.92 19.43 5.71
N THR A 157 17.37 20.34 4.90
CA THR A 157 17.43 21.78 5.19
C THR A 157 16.62 22.15 6.43
N GLY A 158 15.46 21.53 6.63
CA GLY A 158 14.61 21.71 7.80
C GLY A 158 15.22 21.23 9.11
N VAL A 159 15.79 20.02 9.13
CA VAL A 159 16.52 19.51 10.31
C VAL A 159 17.70 20.41 10.65
N THR A 160 18.42 20.89 9.64
CA THR A 160 19.59 21.72 9.92
C THR A 160 19.20 23.12 10.39
N ALA A 161 18.15 23.73 9.81
CA ALA A 161 17.57 24.98 10.32
C ALA A 161 17.11 24.85 11.78
N PHE A 162 16.56 23.69 12.16
CA PHE A 162 16.18 23.39 13.54
C PHE A 162 17.38 23.32 14.47
N GLN A 163 18.46 22.62 14.08
CA GLN A 163 19.68 22.53 14.88
C GLN A 163 20.25 23.92 15.21
N PHE A 164 20.19 24.88 14.27
CA PHE A 164 20.61 26.26 14.55
C PHE A 164 19.70 26.97 15.54
N ALA A 165 18.39 26.81 15.41
CA ALA A 165 17.45 27.40 16.34
C ALA A 165 17.65 26.85 17.76
N VAL A 166 17.97 25.55 17.90
CA VAL A 166 18.32 24.94 19.19
C VAL A 166 19.69 25.41 19.69
N ALA A 167 20.71 25.52 18.84
CA ALA A 167 22.01 26.07 19.23
C ALA A 167 21.87 27.50 19.76
N ALA A 168 21.05 28.33 19.11
CA ALA A 168 20.72 29.68 19.57
C ALA A 168 19.97 29.67 20.91
N LEU A 169 19.07 28.71 21.11
CA LEU A 169 18.35 28.52 22.37
C LEU A 169 19.29 28.19 23.53
N LEU A 170 20.31 27.35 23.29
CA LEU A 170 21.27 26.90 24.31
C LEU A 170 22.35 27.95 24.61
N THR A 171 22.85 28.64 23.58
CA THR A 171 23.98 29.57 23.74
C THR A 171 23.55 31.00 24.04
N GLY A 172 22.29 31.36 23.74
CA GLY A 172 21.78 32.73 23.87
C GLY A 172 22.38 33.73 22.88
N GLN A 173 23.28 33.28 22.00
CA GLN A 173 23.96 34.07 20.99
C GLN A 173 23.47 33.63 19.61
N PHE A 174 22.85 34.55 18.87
CA PHE A 174 22.40 34.28 17.51
C PHE A 174 23.35 34.96 16.52
N SER A 175 24.32 34.21 15.99
CA SER A 175 25.14 34.64 14.85
C SER A 175 24.64 33.97 13.58
N VAL A 176 23.88 34.71 12.77
CA VAL A 176 23.39 34.24 11.47
C VAL A 176 24.55 33.84 10.56
N ALA A 177 25.67 34.56 10.62
CA ALA A 177 26.84 34.33 9.78
C ALA A 177 27.55 33.02 10.14
N ASP A 178 27.84 32.79 11.42
CA ASP A 178 28.54 31.58 11.87
C ASP A 178 27.65 30.33 11.73
N ALA A 179 26.34 30.48 11.95
CA ALA A 179 25.37 29.42 11.68
C ALA A 179 25.29 29.08 10.18
N SER A 180 25.26 30.08 9.31
CA SER A 180 25.22 29.85 7.85
C SER A 180 26.51 29.21 7.33
N LEU A 181 27.67 29.56 7.90
CA LEU A 181 28.95 28.98 7.51
C LEU A 181 29.06 27.52 7.97
N SER A 182 28.75 27.24 9.23
CA SER A 182 28.76 25.87 9.77
C SER A 182 27.75 24.95 9.07
N LEU A 183 26.60 25.47 8.61
CA LEU A 183 25.66 24.76 7.74
C LEU A 183 26.31 24.31 6.45
N LEU A 184 26.96 25.27 5.78
CA LEU A 184 27.54 25.06 4.47
C LEU A 184 28.70 24.06 4.57
N GLU A 185 29.51 24.17 5.62
CA GLU A 185 30.56 23.20 5.95
C GLU A 185 30.00 21.80 6.23
N SER A 186 29.01 21.66 7.14
CA SER A 186 28.45 20.36 7.49
C SER A 186 27.75 19.68 6.31
N SER A 187 27.13 20.47 5.43
CA SER A 187 26.48 19.98 4.21
C SER A 187 27.50 19.52 3.18
N ILE A 188 28.56 20.29 2.94
CA ILE A 188 29.62 19.93 2.00
C ILE A 188 30.33 18.66 2.48
N VAL A 189 30.67 18.56 3.77
CA VAL A 189 31.30 17.36 4.32
C VAL A 189 30.35 16.16 4.21
N GLY A 190 29.04 16.33 4.47
CA GLY A 190 28.04 15.29 4.27
C GLY A 190 27.99 14.79 2.81
N VAL A 191 28.03 15.69 1.83
CA VAL A 191 28.12 15.34 0.40
C VAL A 191 29.39 14.55 0.09
N LEU A 192 30.55 15.00 0.60
CA LEU A 192 31.83 14.31 0.40
C LEU A 192 31.83 12.91 1.03
N VAL A 193 31.22 12.74 2.21
CA VAL A 193 31.05 11.43 2.84
C VAL A 193 30.18 10.52 1.98
N GLY A 194 29.03 11.01 1.48
CA GLY A 194 28.16 10.22 0.61
C GLY A 194 28.85 9.76 -0.69
N LEU A 195 29.62 10.65 -1.32
CA LEU A 195 30.47 10.33 -2.47
C LEU A 195 31.50 9.25 -2.12
N GLY A 196 32.16 9.39 -0.96
CA GLY A 196 33.14 8.43 -0.47
C GLY A 196 32.55 7.04 -0.22
N VAL A 197 31.37 6.97 0.39
CA VAL A 197 30.69 5.70 0.70
C VAL A 197 30.32 4.94 -0.58
N ILE A 198 29.75 5.62 -1.58
CA ILE A 198 29.46 4.98 -2.87
C ILE A 198 30.72 4.56 -3.60
N TRP A 199 31.78 5.38 -3.56
CA TRP A 199 33.07 5.01 -4.13
C TRP A 199 33.61 3.72 -3.49
N ILE A 200 33.62 3.62 -2.16
CA ILE A 200 34.05 2.41 -1.42
C ILE A 200 33.18 1.22 -1.82
N LYS A 201 31.86 1.37 -1.84
CA LYS A 201 30.92 0.30 -2.23
C LYS A 201 31.23 -0.21 -3.64
N ASN A 202 31.50 0.68 -4.59
CA ASN A 202 31.83 0.29 -5.96
C ASN A 202 33.17 -0.47 -6.03
N GLU A 203 34.15 -0.11 -5.22
CA GLU A 203 35.40 -0.88 -5.11
C GLU A 203 35.18 -2.26 -4.49
N VAL A 204 34.35 -2.37 -3.45
CA VAL A 204 33.97 -3.66 -2.86
C VAL A 204 33.28 -4.56 -3.88
N ILE A 205 32.32 -4.02 -4.65
CA ILE A 205 31.66 -4.77 -5.73
C ILE A 205 32.67 -5.24 -6.78
N LYS A 206 33.59 -4.37 -7.23
CA LYS A 206 34.64 -4.76 -8.18
C LYS A 206 35.50 -5.91 -7.63
N ILE A 207 35.81 -5.92 -6.34
CA ILE A 207 36.57 -7.00 -5.70
C ILE A 207 35.76 -8.30 -5.73
N ILE A 208 34.48 -8.26 -5.36
CA ILE A 208 33.57 -9.42 -5.38
C ILE A 208 33.46 -10.02 -6.79
N GLU A 209 33.33 -9.15 -7.81
CA GLU A 209 33.28 -9.56 -9.21
C GLU A 209 34.58 -10.24 -9.65
N ARG A 210 35.74 -9.74 -9.22
CA ARG A 210 37.05 -10.32 -9.56
C ARG A 210 37.26 -11.72 -8.96
N ILE A 211 36.71 -11.99 -7.78
CA ILE A 211 36.82 -13.30 -7.12
C ILE A 211 35.67 -14.25 -7.48
N SER A 212 34.79 -13.86 -8.40
CA SER A 212 33.60 -14.62 -8.82
C SER A 212 32.67 -15.04 -7.67
N ALA A 213 32.62 -14.26 -6.59
CA ALA A 213 31.74 -14.49 -5.44
C ALA A 213 30.41 -13.72 -5.59
N GLN A 214 29.86 -13.69 -6.80
CA GLN A 214 28.60 -13.01 -7.09
C GLN A 214 27.44 -13.74 -6.40
N ASP A 215 26.87 -13.10 -5.39
CA ASP A 215 25.73 -13.60 -4.64
C ASP A 215 24.71 -12.48 -4.43
N VAL A 216 23.44 -12.76 -4.73
CA VAL A 216 22.35 -11.77 -4.64
C VAL A 216 22.19 -11.26 -3.21
N SER A 217 22.35 -12.12 -2.21
CA SER A 217 22.18 -11.75 -0.80
C SER A 217 23.31 -10.85 -0.32
N ALA A 218 24.56 -11.12 -0.75
CA ALA A 218 25.70 -10.26 -0.41
C ALA A 218 25.53 -8.83 -0.97
N TYR A 219 25.10 -8.70 -2.22
CA TYR A 219 24.86 -7.39 -2.84
C TYR A 219 23.72 -6.64 -2.12
N LEU A 220 22.62 -7.33 -1.82
CA LEU A 220 21.51 -6.77 -1.06
C LEU A 220 21.95 -6.29 0.34
N LEU A 221 22.72 -7.10 1.07
CA LEU A 221 23.19 -6.73 2.42
C LEU A 221 24.10 -5.50 2.39
N ILE A 222 25.00 -5.41 1.40
CA ILE A 222 25.83 -4.21 1.21
C ILE A 222 24.94 -2.98 1.03
N GLU A 223 23.94 -3.09 0.16
CA GLU A 223 23.01 -2.00 -0.14
C GLU A 223 22.20 -1.56 1.08
N LEU A 224 21.67 -2.52 1.86
CA LEU A 224 20.91 -2.24 3.08
C LEU A 224 21.75 -1.52 4.16
N ILE A 225 23.06 -1.72 4.18
CA ILE A 225 23.97 -1.12 5.17
C ILE A 225 24.40 0.31 4.77
N LEU A 226 24.28 0.69 3.49
CA LEU A 226 24.70 2.00 2.98
C LEU A 226 24.11 3.21 3.73
N PRO A 227 22.78 3.34 3.94
CA PRO A 227 22.23 4.52 4.61
C PRO A 227 22.80 4.71 6.02
N PHE A 228 22.93 3.62 6.78
CA PHE A 228 23.46 3.66 8.14
C PHE A 228 24.94 4.05 8.15
N THR A 229 25.72 3.50 7.22
CA THR A 229 27.15 3.78 7.10
C THR A 229 27.41 5.23 6.71
N ALA A 230 26.67 5.75 5.72
CA ALA A 230 26.76 7.14 5.30
C ALA A 230 26.39 8.10 6.42
N TYR A 231 25.30 7.84 7.13
CA TYR A 231 24.86 8.65 8.25
C TYR A 231 25.89 8.66 9.38
N PHE A 232 26.31 7.47 9.84
CA PHE A 232 27.23 7.33 10.96
C PHE A 232 28.61 7.94 10.68
N ILE A 233 29.17 7.70 9.49
CA ILE A 233 30.47 8.29 9.11
C ILE A 233 30.39 9.82 9.09
N ALA A 234 29.31 10.39 8.57
CA ALA A 234 29.13 11.84 8.56
C ALA A 234 29.04 12.42 9.98
N GLU A 235 28.31 11.76 10.88
CA GLU A 235 28.26 12.19 12.29
C GLU A 235 29.61 12.13 13.00
N LEU A 236 30.47 11.15 12.69
CA LEU A 236 31.85 11.11 13.20
C LEU A 236 32.67 12.35 12.81
N PHE A 237 32.33 12.97 11.67
CA PHE A 237 32.94 14.23 11.21
C PHE A 237 32.14 15.47 11.64
N HIS A 238 31.14 15.32 12.53
CA HIS A 238 30.20 16.38 12.90
C HIS A 238 29.48 17.01 11.68
N ALA A 239 29.28 16.23 10.63
CA ALA A 239 28.60 16.61 9.40
C ALA A 239 27.15 16.10 9.37
N SER A 240 26.37 16.54 8.40
CA SER A 240 24.97 16.12 8.27
C SER A 240 24.86 14.69 7.75
N GLY A 241 24.55 13.73 8.63
CA GLY A 241 24.29 12.33 8.27
C GLY A 241 23.10 12.14 7.33
N ILE A 242 22.09 13.01 7.44
CA ILE A 242 20.92 13.03 6.56
C ILE A 242 21.35 13.32 5.12
N ILE A 243 22.15 14.38 4.91
CA ILE A 243 22.66 14.75 3.58
C ILE A 243 23.53 13.63 3.01
N ALA A 244 24.39 13.03 3.84
CA ALA A 244 25.23 11.91 3.41
C ALA A 244 24.38 10.72 2.92
N ALA A 245 23.32 10.34 3.63
CA ALA A 245 22.42 9.27 3.23
C ALA A 245 21.67 9.57 1.91
N VAL A 246 21.13 10.79 1.76
CA VAL A 246 20.45 11.23 0.52
C VAL A 246 21.40 11.18 -0.68
N VAL A 247 22.59 11.77 -0.54
CA VAL A 247 23.60 11.80 -1.62
C VAL A 247 24.02 10.37 -2.00
N THR A 248 24.19 9.48 -1.01
CA THR A 248 24.50 8.07 -1.25
C THR A 248 23.38 7.38 -2.04
N GLY A 249 22.11 7.64 -1.71
CA GLY A 249 20.94 7.12 -2.44
C GLY A 249 20.85 7.62 -3.87
N VAL A 250 20.97 8.93 -4.09
CA VAL A 250 20.95 9.54 -5.42
C VAL A 250 22.06 8.98 -6.31
N LEU A 251 23.27 8.82 -5.77
CA LEU A 251 24.40 8.26 -6.51
C LEU A 251 24.22 6.76 -6.79
N GLN A 252 23.61 6.01 -5.87
CA GLN A 252 23.26 4.60 -6.09
C GLN A 252 22.35 4.43 -7.31
N ALA A 253 21.39 5.35 -7.54
CA ALA A 253 20.51 5.33 -8.71
C ALA A 253 21.25 5.41 -10.05
N THR A 254 22.40 6.10 -10.09
CA THR A 254 23.15 6.40 -11.31
C THR A 254 24.04 5.25 -11.82
N GLY A 255 24.06 4.10 -11.15
CA GLY A 255 24.85 2.94 -11.56
C GLY A 255 24.40 2.37 -12.91
N PHE A 256 25.36 2.16 -13.83
CA PHE A 256 25.10 1.46 -15.10
C PHE A 256 24.64 0.01 -14.82
N ARG A 257 23.39 -0.30 -15.15
CA ARG A 257 22.87 -1.68 -15.13
C ARG A 257 23.33 -2.41 -16.39
N ARG A 258 24.07 -3.51 -16.25
CA ARG A 258 24.28 -4.45 -17.36
C ARG A 258 23.08 -5.38 -17.46
N VAL A 259 22.78 -5.84 -18.66
CA VAL A 259 21.65 -6.73 -18.89
C VAL A 259 22.13 -8.18 -18.69
N THR A 260 22.11 -8.65 -17.45
CA THR A 260 22.43 -10.05 -17.09
C THR A 260 21.33 -10.67 -16.24
N LEU A 261 21.22 -12.02 -16.25
CA LEU A 261 20.25 -12.73 -15.41
C LEU A 261 20.47 -12.47 -13.92
N PHE A 262 21.74 -12.37 -13.49
CA PHE A 262 22.09 -12.04 -12.12
C PHE A 262 21.58 -10.65 -11.73
N GLU A 263 21.77 -9.65 -12.59
CA GLU A 263 21.29 -8.28 -12.33
C GLU A 263 19.77 -8.18 -12.34
N ALA A 264 19.08 -8.95 -13.18
CA ALA A 264 17.63 -9.05 -13.16
C ALA A 264 17.11 -9.66 -11.83
N GLN A 265 17.74 -10.75 -11.37
CA GLN A 265 17.41 -11.36 -10.08
C GLN A 265 17.69 -10.42 -8.91
N LEU A 266 18.87 -9.78 -8.90
CA LEU A 266 19.25 -8.80 -7.90
C LEU A 266 18.26 -7.63 -7.86
N SER A 267 17.97 -7.02 -9.01
CA SER A 267 17.01 -5.91 -9.10
C SER A 267 15.63 -6.31 -8.56
N SER A 268 15.14 -7.51 -8.89
CA SER A 268 13.83 -7.99 -8.41
C SER A 268 13.81 -8.20 -6.90
N VAL A 269 14.85 -8.83 -6.34
CA VAL A 269 14.96 -9.08 -4.89
C VAL A 269 15.15 -7.77 -4.13
N THR A 270 16.02 -6.87 -4.62
CA THR A 270 16.27 -5.54 -4.05
C THR A 270 14.99 -4.71 -4.03
N GLU A 271 14.28 -4.60 -5.16
CA GLU A 271 13.04 -3.82 -5.24
C GLU A 271 11.96 -4.37 -4.30
N SER A 272 11.78 -5.70 -4.27
CA SER A 272 10.81 -6.32 -3.35
C SER A 272 11.19 -6.10 -1.88
N THR A 273 12.48 -6.20 -1.54
CA THR A 273 12.98 -6.02 -0.18
C THR A 273 12.80 -4.58 0.29
N TRP A 274 13.25 -3.61 -0.51
CA TRP A 274 13.06 -2.19 -0.19
C TRP A 274 11.60 -1.79 -0.11
N LYS A 275 10.73 -2.31 -0.99
CA LYS A 275 9.29 -2.05 -0.90
C LYS A 275 8.72 -2.49 0.45
N THR A 276 9.14 -3.64 0.97
CA THR A 276 8.74 -4.12 2.30
C THR A 276 9.36 -3.27 3.42
N ILE A 277 10.65 -2.95 3.34
CA ILE A 277 11.35 -2.14 4.36
C ILE A 277 10.75 -0.73 4.43
N SER A 278 10.65 -0.01 3.31
CA SER A 278 10.05 1.32 3.26
C SER A 278 8.61 1.31 3.75
N PHE A 279 7.83 0.27 3.41
CA PHE A 279 6.48 0.12 3.95
C PHE A 279 6.48 0.01 5.49
N MET A 280 7.36 -0.83 6.06
CA MET A 280 7.48 -0.99 7.51
C MET A 280 7.96 0.29 8.19
N LEU A 281 8.98 0.96 7.65
CA LEU A 281 9.55 2.20 8.19
C LEU A 281 8.51 3.33 8.19
N ASN A 282 7.80 3.53 7.08
CA ASN A 282 6.71 4.51 7.02
C ASN A 282 5.59 4.20 8.02
N ALA A 283 5.20 2.91 8.13
CA ALA A 283 4.21 2.49 9.09
C ALA A 283 4.64 2.76 10.53
N LEU A 284 5.90 2.51 10.86
CA LEU A 284 6.47 2.85 12.17
C LEU A 284 6.34 4.34 12.45
N VAL A 285 6.66 5.21 11.49
CA VAL A 285 6.56 6.63 11.78
C VAL A 285 5.12 7.08 12.02
N PHE A 286 4.16 6.66 11.19
CA PHE A 286 2.77 7.06 11.39
C PHE A 286 2.17 6.48 12.67
N ILE A 287 2.57 5.26 13.07
CA ILE A 287 2.20 4.68 14.36
C ILE A 287 2.81 5.50 15.51
N PHE A 288 4.10 5.85 15.43
CA PHE A 288 4.74 6.69 16.45
C PHE A 288 4.08 8.07 16.54
N LEU A 289 3.77 8.72 15.42
CA LEU A 289 2.99 9.96 15.41
C LEU A 289 1.66 9.81 16.18
N GLY A 290 0.94 8.71 15.96
CA GLY A 290 -0.29 8.42 16.69
C GLY A 290 -0.09 8.23 18.19
N ILE A 291 0.95 7.48 18.58
CA ILE A 291 1.31 7.28 19.99
C ILE A 291 1.62 8.63 20.64
N GLU A 292 2.44 9.45 19.99
CA GLU A 292 2.84 10.77 20.49
C GLU A 292 1.65 11.74 20.60
N LEU A 293 0.74 11.73 19.62
CA LEU A 293 -0.50 12.50 19.70
C LEU A 293 -1.27 12.17 20.98
N SER A 294 -1.38 10.90 21.36
CA SER A 294 -2.09 10.54 22.60
C SER A 294 -1.34 10.94 23.88
N GLN A 295 -0.01 10.81 23.89
CA GLN A 295 0.82 11.06 25.07
C GLN A 295 0.94 12.54 25.39
N VAL A 296 1.06 13.37 24.36
CA VAL A 296 1.25 14.81 24.51
C VAL A 296 -0.09 15.54 24.66
N PHE A 297 -1.18 14.99 24.12
CA PHE A 297 -2.51 15.58 24.21
C PHE A 297 -3.10 15.53 25.63
N SER A 298 -2.97 14.40 26.35
CA SER A 298 -3.60 14.24 27.67
C SER A 298 -3.09 15.23 28.73
N PRO A 299 -1.76 15.45 28.91
CA PRO A 299 -1.24 16.38 29.91
C PRO A 299 -1.56 17.84 29.60
N VAL A 300 -1.48 18.24 28.32
CA VAL A 300 -1.70 19.64 27.90
C VAL A 300 -3.18 20.00 27.96
N TRP A 301 -4.07 19.11 27.51
CA TRP A 301 -5.52 19.34 27.53
C TRP A 301 -6.14 19.36 28.94
N ASN A 302 -5.51 18.65 29.89
CA ASN A 302 -5.93 18.64 31.29
C ASN A 302 -5.27 19.77 32.12
N SER A 303 -4.27 20.46 31.56
CA SER A 303 -3.64 21.60 32.22
C SER A 303 -4.60 22.79 32.26
N ARG A 304 -4.66 23.50 33.39
CA ARG A 304 -5.47 24.74 33.52
C ARG A 304 -4.75 25.99 33.02
N THR A 305 -3.51 25.86 32.55
CA THR A 305 -2.63 26.97 32.19
C THR A 305 -3.13 27.69 30.93
N TYR A 306 -3.65 26.94 29.96
CA TYR A 306 -4.18 27.50 28.71
C TYR A 306 -5.61 27.01 28.49
N SER A 307 -6.50 27.88 28.00
CA SER A 307 -7.85 27.46 27.61
C SER A 307 -7.77 26.55 26.38
N ASN A 308 -8.46 25.41 26.42
CA ASN A 308 -8.49 24.44 25.32
C ASN A 308 -8.94 25.06 23.99
N LEU A 309 -9.88 26.02 24.04
CA LEU A 309 -10.33 26.75 22.86
C LEU A 309 -9.22 27.66 22.29
N HIS A 310 -8.40 28.24 23.16
CA HIS A 310 -7.27 29.08 22.75
C HIS A 310 -6.19 28.23 22.07
N LEU A 311 -5.83 27.07 22.64
CA LEU A 311 -4.88 26.14 22.04
C LEU A 311 -5.35 25.65 20.66
N LEU A 312 -6.63 25.27 20.54
CA LEU A 312 -7.21 24.88 19.26
C LEU A 312 -7.18 26.03 18.25
N GLY A 313 -7.47 27.26 18.69
CA GLY A 313 -7.33 28.46 17.87
C GLY A 313 -5.90 28.70 17.37
N ILE A 314 -4.88 28.46 18.22
CA ILE A 314 -3.47 28.55 17.84
C ILE A 314 -3.13 27.51 16.78
N VAL A 315 -3.52 26.24 16.98
CA VAL A 315 -3.25 25.15 16.01
C VAL A 315 -3.88 25.47 14.65
N LEU A 316 -5.15 25.89 14.64
CA LEU A 316 -5.85 26.26 13.40
C LEU A 316 -5.18 27.45 12.71
N LEU A 317 -4.84 28.50 13.47
CA LEU A 317 -4.17 29.68 12.95
C LEU A 317 -2.81 29.35 12.33
N LEU A 318 -1.97 28.59 13.04
CA LEU A 318 -0.65 28.20 12.55
C LEU A 318 -0.74 27.29 11.34
N THR A 319 -1.72 26.38 11.29
CA THR A 319 -1.94 25.52 10.12
C THR A 319 -2.40 26.34 8.92
N ALA A 320 -3.34 27.26 9.11
CA ALA A 320 -3.78 28.17 8.05
C ALA A 320 -2.63 29.06 7.57
N LEU A 321 -1.82 29.58 8.49
CA LEU A 321 -0.65 30.38 8.18
C LEU A 321 0.39 29.57 7.41
N LEU A 322 0.66 28.31 7.79
CA LEU A 322 1.58 27.42 7.09
C LEU A 322 1.19 27.27 5.62
N PHE A 323 -0.09 26.94 5.34
CA PHE A 323 -0.59 26.84 3.96
C PHE A 323 -0.60 28.19 3.24
N ALA A 324 -0.94 29.29 3.92
CA ALA A 324 -0.95 30.62 3.34
C ALA A 324 0.47 31.08 2.94
N LEU A 325 1.45 30.90 3.82
CA LEU A 325 2.86 31.21 3.55
C LEU A 325 3.35 30.41 2.34
N ARG A 326 3.04 29.10 2.30
CA ARG A 326 3.38 28.25 1.16
C ARG A 326 2.70 28.70 -0.13
N PHE A 327 1.40 28.98 -0.10
CA PHE A 327 0.65 29.45 -1.27
C PHE A 327 1.19 30.77 -1.81
N LEU A 328 1.50 31.72 -0.93
CA LEU A 328 2.11 33.00 -1.29
C LEU A 328 3.47 32.81 -1.93
N PHE A 329 4.29 31.91 -1.38
CA PHE A 329 5.64 31.65 -1.86
C PHE A 329 5.63 30.96 -3.23
N VAL A 330 4.82 29.91 -3.41
CA VAL A 330 4.59 29.24 -4.69
C VAL A 330 4.03 30.23 -5.72
N SER A 331 3.00 31.00 -5.34
CA SER A 331 2.40 32.00 -6.24
C SER A 331 3.40 33.08 -6.65
N GLY A 332 4.23 33.55 -5.72
CA GLY A 332 5.30 34.51 -5.99
C GLY A 332 6.27 34.01 -7.05
N TYR A 333 6.71 32.74 -6.95
CA TYR A 333 7.56 32.13 -7.97
C TYR A 333 6.92 32.12 -9.35
N TYR A 334 5.68 31.63 -9.47
CA TYR A 334 4.98 31.58 -10.76
C TYR A 334 4.75 32.98 -11.35
N ILE A 335 4.48 33.98 -10.50
CA ILE A 335 4.34 35.37 -10.92
C ILE A 335 5.65 35.92 -11.49
N VAL A 336 6.77 35.67 -10.81
CA VAL A 336 8.10 36.16 -11.24
C VAL A 336 8.57 35.47 -12.52
N THR A 337 8.35 34.16 -12.64
CA THR A 337 8.87 33.35 -13.75
C THR A 337 7.99 33.33 -14.99
N GLN A 338 6.65 33.35 -14.82
CA GLN A 338 5.68 33.19 -15.92
C GLN A 338 4.79 34.42 -16.13
N GLY A 339 4.94 35.45 -15.28
CA GLY A 339 4.09 36.64 -15.29
C GLY A 339 2.70 36.42 -14.69
N TRP A 340 1.90 37.49 -14.63
CA TRP A 340 0.49 37.42 -14.23
C TRP A 340 -0.38 36.84 -15.35
N LYS A 341 -0.38 35.50 -15.47
CA LYS A 341 -1.36 34.77 -16.29
C LYS A 341 -2.42 34.17 -15.38
N LYS A 342 -3.70 34.41 -15.70
CA LYS A 342 -4.86 33.86 -14.99
C LYS A 342 -5.36 32.61 -15.73
N SER A 343 -4.56 31.54 -15.75
CA SER A 343 -5.04 30.24 -16.22
C SER A 343 -5.56 29.41 -15.05
N HIS A 344 -6.73 28.79 -15.21
CA HIS A 344 -7.28 27.86 -14.23
C HIS A 344 -6.32 26.69 -13.94
N ALA A 345 -5.62 26.19 -14.96
CA ALA A 345 -4.61 25.14 -14.80
C ALA A 345 -3.44 25.59 -13.90
N GLN A 346 -2.96 26.83 -14.07
CA GLN A 346 -1.88 27.36 -13.24
C GLN A 346 -2.30 27.57 -11.78
N LEU A 347 -3.56 27.99 -11.53
CA LEU A 347 -4.06 28.10 -10.16
C LEU A 347 -4.18 26.72 -9.51
N ARG A 348 -4.64 25.72 -10.26
CA ARG A 348 -4.69 24.33 -9.78
C ARG A 348 -3.31 23.81 -9.41
N ASP A 349 -2.31 23.96 -10.28
CA ASP A 349 -0.94 23.50 -10.00
C ASP A 349 -0.38 24.18 -8.73
N ARG A 350 -0.63 25.48 -8.54
CA ARG A 350 -0.25 26.21 -7.32
C ARG A 350 -0.94 25.64 -6.07
N LEU A 351 -2.23 25.31 -6.16
CA LEU A 351 -2.98 24.73 -5.05
C LEU A 351 -2.54 23.29 -4.77
N LEU A 352 -2.29 22.47 -5.80
CA LEU A 352 -1.75 21.12 -5.66
C LEU A 352 -0.36 21.14 -5.01
N LEU A 353 0.53 22.04 -5.43
CA LEU A 353 1.83 22.23 -4.78
C LEU A 353 1.71 22.72 -3.32
N THR A 354 0.71 23.53 -3.03
CA THR A 354 0.45 24.06 -1.68
C THR A 354 -0.06 22.96 -0.75
N PHE A 355 -1.15 22.29 -1.12
CA PHE A 355 -1.80 21.27 -0.29
C PHE A 355 -1.10 19.90 -0.37
N GLY A 356 -0.26 19.69 -1.39
CA GLY A 356 0.67 18.57 -1.49
C GLY A 356 1.91 18.72 -0.61
N GLY A 357 2.15 19.88 0.00
CA GLY A 357 3.22 20.08 0.97
C GLY A 357 2.84 19.65 2.39
N VAL A 358 2.28 18.46 2.55
CA VAL A 358 1.85 17.98 3.88
C VAL A 358 3.07 17.78 4.78
N LYS A 359 2.89 18.00 6.09
CA LYS A 359 3.92 17.74 7.09
C LYS A 359 3.84 16.30 7.54
N GLY A 360 4.96 15.75 7.99
CA GLY A 360 4.97 14.36 8.42
C GLY A 360 6.13 14.01 9.32
N THR A 361 6.68 12.84 9.05
CA THR A 361 7.59 12.05 9.88
C THR A 361 8.77 12.85 10.45
N VAL A 362 9.50 13.55 9.57
CA VAL A 362 10.69 14.31 9.92
C VAL A 362 10.36 15.51 10.81
N SER A 363 9.21 16.15 10.62
CA SER A 363 8.78 17.26 11.46
C SER A 363 8.66 16.89 12.93
N ILE A 364 8.08 15.70 13.18
CA ILE A 364 7.88 15.16 14.52
C ILE A 364 9.22 14.75 15.13
N ALA A 365 10.03 14.00 14.37
CA ALA A 365 11.35 13.57 14.83
C ALA A 365 12.24 14.75 15.25
N THR A 366 12.20 15.80 14.44
CA THR A 366 12.99 17.01 14.63
C THR A 366 12.60 17.72 15.93
N ILE A 367 11.31 17.93 16.18
CA ILE A 367 10.87 18.63 17.41
C ILE A 367 11.21 17.84 18.68
N PHE A 368 11.39 16.50 18.62
CA PHE A 368 11.81 15.72 19.79
C PHE A 368 13.24 15.99 20.25
N ILE A 369 14.10 16.45 19.36
CA ILE A 369 15.48 16.84 19.64
C ILE A 369 15.53 18.05 20.58
N LEU A 370 14.42 18.80 20.70
CA LEU A 370 14.33 19.94 21.59
C LEU A 370 14.73 19.54 23.02
N PRO A 371 15.68 20.26 23.65
CA PRO A 371 16.27 19.83 24.90
C PRO A 371 15.24 19.84 26.04
N THR A 372 15.36 18.88 26.96
CA THR A 372 14.51 18.81 28.15
C THR A 372 14.88 19.86 29.20
N THR A 373 16.12 20.36 29.14
CA THR A 373 16.63 21.39 30.04
C THR A 373 17.36 22.48 29.25
N ILE A 374 17.23 23.73 29.70
CA ILE A 374 17.97 24.88 29.17
C ILE A 374 18.78 25.45 30.32
N ASN A 375 20.10 25.54 30.19
CA ASN A 375 21.02 26.01 31.25
C ASN A 375 20.84 25.28 32.60
N GLY A 376 20.50 23.99 32.56
CA GLY A 376 20.29 23.17 33.76
C GLY A 376 18.92 23.32 34.43
N LEU A 377 18.03 24.18 33.91
CA LEU A 377 16.64 24.30 34.35
C LEU A 377 15.71 23.51 33.42
N GLU A 378 14.65 22.91 33.97
CA GLU A 378 13.63 22.24 33.16
C GLU A 378 13.00 23.21 32.16
N PHE A 379 12.75 22.74 30.94
CA PHE A 379 12.09 23.51 29.90
C PHE A 379 10.59 23.14 29.80
N PRO A 380 9.70 23.81 30.57
CA PRO A 380 8.30 23.41 30.68
C PRO A 380 7.52 23.55 29.37
N GLU A 381 7.90 24.49 28.52
CA GLU A 381 7.20 24.77 27.25
C GLU A 381 7.49 23.72 26.16
N ARG A 382 8.44 22.80 26.38
CA ARG A 382 8.74 21.71 25.45
C ARG A 382 7.50 20.89 25.13
N SER A 383 6.71 20.50 26.13
CA SER A 383 5.49 19.71 25.91
C SER A 383 4.44 20.47 25.09
N LEU A 384 4.37 21.80 25.26
CA LEU A 384 3.47 22.64 24.48
C LEU A 384 3.90 22.73 23.01
N LEU A 385 5.21 22.87 22.75
CA LEU A 385 5.73 22.89 21.38
C LEU A 385 5.56 21.53 20.67
N LEU A 386 5.78 20.42 21.39
CA LEU A 386 5.48 19.07 20.88
C LEU A 386 3.99 18.92 20.55
N PHE A 387 3.10 19.40 21.43
CA PHE A 387 1.66 19.35 21.24
C PHE A 387 1.24 20.08 19.97
N ILE A 388 1.65 21.35 19.84
CA ILE A 388 1.30 22.18 18.70
C ILE A 388 1.86 21.57 17.41
N THR A 389 3.11 21.07 17.43
CA THR A 389 3.74 20.46 16.24
C THR A 389 2.99 19.21 15.80
N ALA A 390 2.65 18.32 16.74
CA ALA A 390 1.92 17.09 16.44
C ALA A 390 0.52 17.41 15.89
N CYS A 391 -0.22 18.34 16.51
CA CYS A 391 -1.54 18.74 16.05
C CYS A 391 -1.52 19.44 14.68
N VAL A 392 -0.57 20.35 14.44
CA VAL A 392 -0.41 21.00 13.13
C VAL A 392 -0.05 19.96 12.07
N THR A 393 0.90 19.05 12.36
CA THR A 393 1.28 17.97 11.44
C THR A 393 0.09 17.09 11.09
N PHE A 394 -0.64 16.61 12.09
CA PHE A 394 -1.85 15.81 11.90
C PHE A 394 -2.92 16.54 11.07
N LEU A 395 -3.15 17.82 11.37
CA LEU A 395 -4.14 18.61 10.64
C LEU A 395 -3.71 18.85 9.18
N THR A 396 -2.42 19.04 8.89
CA THR A 396 -1.94 19.17 7.50
C THR A 396 -2.16 17.89 6.70
N LEU A 397 -2.00 16.71 7.31
CA LEU A 397 -2.28 15.42 6.67
C LEU A 397 -3.77 15.26 6.36
N ILE A 398 -4.66 15.62 7.30
CA ILE A 398 -6.11 15.61 7.09
C ILE A 398 -6.51 16.56 5.96
N ILE A 399 -5.97 17.78 5.98
CA ILE A 399 -6.26 18.79 4.95
C ILE A 399 -5.79 18.30 3.57
N GLY A 400 -4.59 17.74 3.48
CA GLY A 400 -4.08 17.14 2.24
C GLY A 400 -4.96 16.00 1.74
N MET A 401 -5.39 15.10 2.65
CA MET A 401 -6.29 14.00 2.33
C MET A 401 -7.64 14.48 1.75
N ILE A 402 -8.18 15.59 2.24
CA ILE A 402 -9.50 16.10 1.80
C ILE A 402 -9.37 16.97 0.55
N LEU A 403 -8.37 17.86 0.47
CA LEU A 403 -8.25 18.84 -0.61
C LEU A 403 -7.59 18.29 -1.86
N LEU A 404 -6.61 17.37 -1.75
CA LEU A 404 -5.95 16.82 -2.95
C LEU A 404 -6.93 16.09 -3.88
N PRO A 405 -7.86 15.23 -3.41
CA PRO A 405 -8.86 14.62 -4.27
C PRO A 405 -9.77 15.62 -4.97
N VAL A 406 -10.15 16.70 -4.27
CA VAL A 406 -11.02 17.76 -4.81
C VAL A 406 -10.31 18.58 -5.88
N LEU A 407 -8.98 18.71 -5.80
CA LEU A 407 -8.17 19.48 -6.73
C LEU A 407 -7.66 18.66 -7.93
N ALA A 408 -7.59 17.33 -7.80
CA ALA A 408 -7.17 16.42 -8.87
C ALA A 408 -8.27 16.23 -9.94
N GLU A 409 -7.89 15.88 -11.17
CA GLU A 409 -8.82 15.74 -12.31
C GLU A 409 -9.66 14.44 -12.31
N GLY A 410 -9.81 13.79 -11.15
CA GLY A 410 -10.50 12.50 -11.01
C GLY A 410 -9.59 11.37 -10.53
N GLU A 411 -10.14 10.16 -10.49
CA GLU A 411 -9.41 8.95 -10.09
C GLU A 411 -8.43 8.51 -11.19
N VAL A 412 -7.31 7.91 -10.78
CA VAL A 412 -6.40 7.26 -11.73
C VAL A 412 -7.09 6.00 -12.27
N VAL A 413 -7.40 6.00 -13.56
CA VAL A 413 -7.78 4.76 -14.26
C VAL A 413 -6.51 3.94 -14.44
N PRO A 414 -6.39 2.74 -13.85
CA PRO A 414 -5.23 1.88 -14.07
C PRO A 414 -5.06 1.62 -15.58
N PRO A 415 -3.83 1.50 -16.10
CA PRO A 415 -3.64 1.17 -17.50
C PRO A 415 -4.27 -0.19 -17.79
N THR A 416 -5.43 -0.18 -18.45
CA THR A 416 -6.11 -1.37 -18.92
C THR A 416 -5.33 -1.92 -20.09
N ASP A 417 -5.10 -3.22 -20.06
CA ASP A 417 -4.55 -3.94 -21.19
C ASP A 417 -5.66 -4.71 -21.91
N PRO A 418 -6.44 -4.04 -22.78
CA PRO A 418 -7.57 -4.68 -23.44
C PRO A 418 -7.14 -5.87 -24.31
N LYS A 419 -5.88 -5.86 -24.78
CA LYS A 419 -5.32 -6.94 -25.59
C LYS A 419 -5.12 -8.21 -24.76
N LEU A 420 -4.71 -8.09 -23.49
CA LEU A 420 -4.57 -9.27 -22.62
C LEU A 420 -5.92 -9.96 -22.35
N MET A 421 -6.99 -9.20 -22.20
CA MET A 421 -8.35 -9.76 -22.06
C MET A 421 -8.79 -10.48 -23.34
N GLN A 422 -8.51 -9.92 -24.51
CA GLN A 422 -8.76 -10.57 -25.81
C GLN A 422 -7.97 -11.87 -25.97
N ILE A 423 -6.69 -11.87 -25.60
CA ILE A 423 -5.84 -13.08 -25.60
C ILE A 423 -6.49 -14.17 -24.74
N PHE A 424 -6.97 -13.86 -23.54
CA PHE A 424 -7.62 -14.87 -22.68
C PHE A 424 -8.95 -15.35 -23.25
N GLN A 425 -9.73 -14.50 -23.91
CA GLN A 425 -10.97 -14.90 -24.59
C GLN A 425 -10.69 -15.86 -25.76
N GLU A 426 -9.61 -15.63 -26.51
CA GLU A 426 -9.19 -16.50 -27.61
C GLU A 426 -8.66 -17.85 -27.10
N VAL A 427 -7.88 -17.85 -26.01
CA VAL A 427 -7.48 -19.08 -25.30
C VAL A 427 -8.71 -19.86 -24.83
N ILE A 428 -9.69 -19.20 -24.22
CA ILE A 428 -10.94 -19.85 -23.79
C ILE A 428 -11.67 -20.46 -24.99
N SER A 429 -11.72 -19.75 -26.12
CA SER A 429 -12.37 -20.24 -27.35
C SER A 429 -11.70 -21.52 -27.88
N GLU A 430 -10.36 -21.55 -27.93
CA GLU A 430 -9.60 -22.74 -28.36
C GLU A 430 -9.75 -23.90 -27.36
N LEU A 431 -9.88 -23.62 -26.05
CA LEU A 431 -10.19 -24.65 -25.04
C LEU A 431 -11.61 -25.21 -25.17
N TYR A 432 -12.59 -24.42 -25.59
CA TYR A 432 -13.94 -24.92 -25.92
C TYR A 432 -13.93 -25.76 -27.19
N GLU A 433 -13.16 -25.37 -28.20
CA GLU A 433 -12.97 -26.19 -29.40
C GLU A 433 -12.34 -27.56 -29.04
N ASP A 434 -11.37 -27.58 -28.13
CA ASP A 434 -10.80 -28.81 -27.57
C ASP A 434 -11.87 -29.66 -26.85
N LEU A 435 -12.86 -29.06 -26.18
CA LEU A 435 -13.97 -29.77 -25.52
C LEU A 435 -14.95 -30.41 -26.52
N GLU A 436 -15.18 -29.79 -27.67
CA GLU A 436 -16.13 -30.25 -28.68
C GLU A 436 -15.52 -31.28 -29.62
N ASN A 437 -14.26 -31.06 -30.04
CA ASN A 437 -13.63 -31.84 -31.10
C ASN A 437 -12.85 -33.06 -30.58
N LYS A 438 -12.45 -33.10 -29.31
CA LYS A 438 -11.67 -34.23 -28.75
C LYS A 438 -12.57 -35.24 -28.05
N GLN A 439 -12.26 -36.53 -28.24
CA GLN A 439 -12.83 -37.60 -27.41
C GLN A 439 -12.15 -37.60 -26.04
N LEU A 440 -12.74 -36.90 -25.08
CA LEU A 440 -12.22 -36.74 -23.72
C LEU A 440 -12.90 -37.72 -22.76
N SER A 441 -12.12 -38.28 -21.83
CA SER A 441 -12.69 -38.91 -20.64
C SER A 441 -13.49 -37.89 -19.82
N GLU A 442 -14.45 -38.35 -19.02
CA GLU A 442 -15.22 -37.49 -18.12
C GLU A 442 -14.30 -36.63 -17.23
N LYS A 443 -13.21 -37.23 -16.72
CA LYS A 443 -12.19 -36.52 -15.92
C LYS A 443 -11.43 -35.45 -16.71
N GLU A 444 -11.11 -35.72 -17.96
CA GLU A 444 -10.38 -34.78 -18.83
C GLU A 444 -11.28 -33.60 -19.19
N ARG A 445 -12.55 -33.88 -19.47
CA ARG A 445 -13.57 -32.86 -19.72
C ARG A 445 -13.74 -31.93 -18.52
N PHE A 446 -13.83 -32.49 -17.31
CA PHE A 446 -13.87 -31.71 -16.07
C PHE A 446 -12.58 -30.93 -15.80
N ALA A 447 -11.39 -31.51 -16.08
CA ALA A 447 -10.12 -30.79 -15.94
C ALA A 447 -10.06 -29.57 -16.87
N LEU A 448 -10.44 -29.75 -18.13
CA LEU A 448 -10.43 -28.70 -19.15
C LEU A 448 -11.43 -27.57 -18.82
N LEU A 449 -12.63 -27.91 -18.37
CA LEU A 449 -13.60 -26.93 -17.86
C LEU A 449 -13.06 -26.14 -16.66
N ALA A 450 -12.24 -26.75 -15.80
CA ALA A 450 -11.65 -26.07 -14.65
C ALA A 450 -10.55 -25.08 -15.09
N VAL A 451 -9.86 -25.37 -16.19
CA VAL A 451 -8.90 -24.44 -16.81
C VAL A 451 -9.64 -23.27 -17.44
N ILE A 452 -10.74 -23.51 -18.15
CA ILE A 452 -11.59 -22.43 -18.69
C ILE A 452 -12.08 -21.52 -17.57
N ALA A 453 -12.60 -22.09 -16.47
CA ALA A 453 -13.01 -21.32 -15.30
C ALA A 453 -11.85 -20.51 -14.68
N ASN A 454 -10.62 -21.04 -14.71
CA ASN A 454 -9.44 -20.31 -14.26
C ASN A 454 -9.17 -19.08 -15.14
N TYR A 455 -9.20 -19.21 -16.47
CA TYR A 455 -9.04 -18.07 -17.39
C TYR A 455 -10.19 -17.05 -17.27
N GLN A 456 -11.43 -17.50 -17.07
CA GLN A 456 -12.56 -16.60 -16.82
C GLN A 456 -12.35 -15.78 -15.53
N SER A 457 -11.87 -16.41 -14.46
CA SER A 457 -11.53 -15.70 -13.21
C SER A 457 -10.37 -14.70 -13.40
N ARG A 458 -9.40 -15.02 -14.27
CA ARG A 458 -8.32 -14.09 -14.63
C ARG A 458 -8.86 -12.88 -15.42
N ILE A 459 -9.77 -13.09 -16.35
CA ILE A 459 -10.47 -12.00 -17.06
C ILE A 459 -11.22 -11.11 -16.07
N GLN A 460 -11.97 -11.68 -15.15
CA GLN A 460 -12.69 -10.94 -14.10
C GLN A 460 -11.75 -10.08 -13.25
N THR A 461 -10.58 -10.64 -12.90
CA THR A 461 -9.56 -9.91 -12.15
C THR A 461 -8.99 -8.74 -12.95
N ILE A 462 -8.75 -8.92 -14.26
CA ILE A 462 -8.30 -7.82 -15.14
C ILE A 462 -9.38 -6.75 -15.26
N PHE A 463 -10.62 -7.14 -15.53
CA PHE A 463 -11.75 -6.22 -15.68
C PHE A 463 -11.98 -5.38 -14.42
N ASN A 464 -11.98 -6.02 -13.25
CA ASN A 464 -12.07 -5.32 -11.98
C ASN A 464 -10.86 -4.39 -11.77
N ASN A 465 -9.63 -4.87 -12.02
CA ASN A 465 -8.43 -4.05 -11.83
C ASN A 465 -8.25 -2.93 -12.87
N SER A 466 -8.97 -2.95 -13.99
CA SER A 466 -8.98 -1.87 -14.98
C SER A 466 -9.88 -0.70 -14.60
N MET A 467 -10.78 -0.90 -13.64
CA MET A 467 -11.72 0.12 -13.21
C MET A 467 -11.13 1.01 -12.11
N PRO A 468 -11.57 2.28 -12.00
CA PRO A 468 -11.34 3.12 -10.84
C PRO A 468 -11.77 2.45 -9.53
N GLU A 469 -11.23 2.88 -8.38
CA GLU A 469 -11.54 2.24 -7.09
C GLU A 469 -13.02 2.37 -6.70
N SER A 470 -13.68 3.46 -7.10
CA SER A 470 -15.12 3.64 -6.93
C SER A 470 -15.92 2.57 -7.69
N ALA A 471 -15.63 2.37 -8.98
CA ALA A 471 -16.28 1.33 -9.80
C ALA A 471 -15.92 -0.10 -9.34
N GLN A 472 -14.73 -0.33 -8.78
CA GLN A 472 -14.40 -1.60 -8.13
C GLN A 472 -15.30 -1.90 -6.92
N GLN A 473 -15.70 -0.88 -6.16
CA GLN A 473 -16.65 -1.06 -5.05
C GLN A 473 -18.02 -1.47 -5.58
N GLU A 474 -18.50 -0.81 -6.63
CA GLU A 474 -19.76 -1.19 -7.30
C GLU A 474 -19.73 -2.62 -7.84
N PHE A 475 -18.62 -3.02 -8.49
CA PHE A 475 -18.39 -4.39 -8.94
C PHE A 475 -18.57 -5.39 -7.78
N GLN A 476 -18.00 -5.07 -6.62
CA GLN A 476 -18.06 -5.93 -5.44
C GLN A 476 -19.45 -5.98 -4.79
N GLU A 477 -20.21 -4.87 -4.82
CA GLU A 477 -21.60 -4.82 -4.37
C GLU A 477 -22.51 -5.73 -5.22
N ILE A 478 -22.39 -5.64 -6.54
CA ILE A 478 -23.14 -6.48 -7.47
C ILE A 478 -22.76 -7.96 -7.28
N GLN A 479 -21.48 -8.27 -7.13
CA GLN A 479 -21.04 -9.64 -6.88
C GLN A 479 -21.57 -10.19 -5.54
N ALA A 480 -21.64 -9.35 -4.50
CA ALA A 480 -22.24 -9.72 -3.23
C ALA A 480 -23.75 -9.96 -3.34
N LEU A 481 -24.46 -9.15 -4.14
CA LEU A 481 -25.87 -9.38 -4.47
C LEU A 481 -26.06 -10.74 -5.16
N ILE A 482 -25.29 -11.04 -6.21
CA ILE A 482 -25.33 -12.33 -6.93
C ILE A 482 -25.16 -13.50 -5.96
N ILE A 483 -24.16 -13.43 -5.07
CA ILE A 483 -23.91 -14.48 -4.06
C ILE A 483 -25.07 -14.59 -3.07
N SER A 484 -25.69 -13.48 -2.69
CA SER A 484 -26.82 -13.47 -1.77
C SER A 484 -28.04 -14.19 -2.37
N VAL A 485 -28.38 -13.88 -3.63
CA VAL A 485 -29.47 -14.51 -4.37
C VAL A 485 -29.21 -16.01 -4.54
N GLU A 486 -27.98 -16.39 -4.89
CA GLU A 486 -27.56 -17.79 -5.00
C GLU A 486 -27.76 -18.57 -3.70
N ARG A 487 -27.30 -18.01 -2.57
CA ARG A 487 -27.43 -18.64 -1.25
C ARG A 487 -28.87 -18.75 -0.81
N ASP A 488 -29.66 -17.71 -0.98
CA ASP A 488 -31.05 -17.70 -0.55
C ASP A 488 -31.88 -18.72 -1.35
N GLY A 489 -31.67 -18.81 -2.67
CA GLY A 489 -32.30 -19.81 -3.52
C GLY A 489 -31.90 -21.24 -3.17
N LEU A 490 -30.61 -21.47 -2.83
CA LEU A 490 -30.12 -22.76 -2.35
C LEU A 490 -30.75 -23.15 -1.00
N ASP A 491 -30.75 -22.23 -0.04
CA ASP A 491 -31.31 -22.44 1.31
C ASP A 491 -32.83 -22.67 1.25
N GLU A 492 -33.54 -21.97 0.37
CA GLU A 492 -34.97 -22.19 0.13
C GLU A 492 -35.25 -23.59 -0.45
N SER A 493 -34.51 -24.00 -1.48
CA SER A 493 -34.69 -25.32 -2.08
C SER A 493 -34.39 -26.46 -1.11
N PHE A 494 -33.40 -26.28 -0.22
CA PHE A 494 -33.15 -27.24 0.86
C PHE A 494 -34.29 -27.29 1.89
N ARG A 495 -34.79 -26.12 2.33
CA ARG A 495 -35.94 -26.05 3.27
C ARG A 495 -37.20 -26.70 2.70
N ARG A 496 -37.44 -26.53 1.40
CA ARG A 496 -38.55 -27.15 0.66
C ARG A 496 -38.31 -28.63 0.31
N HIS A 497 -37.22 -29.24 0.81
CA HIS A 497 -36.85 -30.65 0.56
C HIS A 497 -36.69 -31.00 -0.93
N GLN A 498 -36.29 -30.03 -1.76
CA GLN A 498 -36.07 -30.22 -3.20
C GLN A 498 -34.69 -30.82 -3.51
N ILE A 499 -33.76 -30.80 -2.54
CA ILE A 499 -32.40 -31.33 -2.64
C ILE A 499 -31.97 -32.00 -1.34
N ASP A 500 -31.14 -33.03 -1.44
CA ASP A 500 -30.52 -33.69 -0.29
C ASP A 500 -29.35 -32.88 0.30
N ALA A 501 -28.96 -33.21 1.53
CA ALA A 501 -27.79 -32.65 2.20
C ALA A 501 -26.48 -32.90 1.42
N GLY A 502 -26.40 -33.95 0.59
CA GLY A 502 -25.30 -34.16 -0.36
C GLY A 502 -25.20 -33.02 -1.39
N ALA A 503 -26.26 -32.83 -2.15
CA ALA A 503 -26.40 -31.77 -3.16
C ALA A 503 -26.20 -30.37 -2.56
N TYR A 504 -26.83 -30.07 -1.42
CA TYR A 504 -26.66 -28.79 -0.73
C TYR A 504 -25.20 -28.49 -0.40
N ARG A 505 -24.45 -29.47 0.12
CA ARG A 505 -23.03 -29.28 0.45
C ARG A 505 -22.17 -29.03 -0.78
N LEU A 506 -22.49 -29.70 -1.89
CA LEU A 506 -21.75 -29.53 -3.13
C LEU A 506 -21.96 -28.12 -3.69
N TYR A 507 -23.21 -27.67 -3.78
CA TYR A 507 -23.53 -26.33 -4.28
C TYR A 507 -23.08 -25.23 -3.32
N SER A 508 -23.19 -25.45 -2.01
CA SER A 508 -22.66 -24.50 -1.01
C SER A 508 -21.15 -24.33 -1.13
N ARG A 509 -20.39 -25.39 -1.47
CA ARG A 509 -18.94 -25.30 -1.76
C ARG A 509 -18.67 -24.56 -3.07
N PHE A 510 -19.45 -24.85 -4.12
CA PHE A 510 -19.39 -24.10 -5.38
C PHE A 510 -19.53 -22.60 -5.12
N ILE A 511 -20.61 -22.18 -4.43
CA ILE A 511 -20.87 -20.77 -4.09
C ILE A 511 -19.74 -20.22 -3.20
N SER A 512 -19.22 -21.00 -2.25
CA SER A 512 -18.18 -20.54 -1.34
C SER A 512 -16.86 -20.24 -2.06
N ASN A 513 -16.49 -21.05 -3.05
CA ASN A 513 -15.27 -20.83 -3.84
C ASN A 513 -15.45 -19.67 -4.84
N VAL A 514 -16.62 -19.54 -5.46
CA VAL A 514 -16.98 -18.34 -6.24
C VAL A 514 -16.99 -17.09 -5.35
N SER A 515 -17.31 -17.22 -4.06
CA SER A 515 -17.22 -16.14 -3.07
C SER A 515 -15.82 -15.91 -2.49
N GLU A 516 -14.83 -16.77 -2.79
CA GLU A 516 -13.47 -16.63 -2.24
C GLU A 516 -12.68 -15.50 -2.93
N SER A 517 -13.08 -15.11 -4.15
CA SER A 517 -12.65 -13.86 -4.80
C SER A 517 -13.27 -12.63 -4.12
N VAL A 518 -14.51 -12.72 -3.63
CA VAL A 518 -15.26 -11.62 -2.98
C VAL A 518 -14.85 -11.38 -1.53
N THR A 519 -14.59 -12.46 -0.80
CA THR A 519 -14.24 -12.40 0.64
C THR A 519 -12.82 -11.89 0.91
N LYS A 520 -11.98 -11.74 -0.12
CA LYS A 520 -10.61 -11.26 0.04
C LYS A 520 -10.46 -9.73 0.01
N GLN A 521 -11.51 -8.96 -0.29
CA GLN A 521 -11.32 -7.52 -0.48
C GLN A 521 -12.49 -6.58 -0.10
N VAL A 522 -13.69 -7.06 0.26
CA VAL A 522 -14.75 -6.18 0.78
C VAL A 522 -15.45 -6.76 1.98
N LEU A 523 -15.55 -5.95 3.04
CA LEU A 523 -16.83 -5.40 3.50
C LEU A 523 -16.56 -4.37 4.60
N SER A 524 -17.16 -3.19 4.42
CA SER A 524 -17.31 -2.19 5.46
C SER A 524 -17.87 -2.86 6.71
N LEU A 525 -17.36 -2.44 7.88
CA LEU A 525 -17.63 -3.07 9.17
C LEU A 525 -19.11 -3.38 9.43
N LEU A 526 -20.04 -2.58 8.90
CA LEU A 526 -21.46 -2.66 9.16
C LEU A 526 -22.14 -3.88 8.50
N SER A 527 -21.87 -4.13 7.23
CA SER A 527 -22.50 -5.20 6.45
C SER A 527 -21.88 -6.57 6.77
N PHE A 528 -20.57 -6.64 7.02
CA PHE A 528 -19.95 -7.86 7.56
C PHE A 528 -20.50 -8.20 8.95
N TRP A 529 -20.63 -7.23 9.86
CA TRP A 529 -21.16 -7.51 11.20
C TRP A 529 -22.62 -7.97 11.12
N LEU A 530 -23.44 -7.39 10.23
CA LEU A 530 -24.80 -7.88 9.98
C LEU A 530 -24.83 -9.32 9.44
N ILE A 531 -23.96 -9.69 8.49
CA ILE A 531 -23.90 -11.04 7.93
C ILE A 531 -23.30 -12.03 8.95
N PHE A 532 -22.25 -11.65 9.65
CA PHE A 532 -21.58 -12.43 10.69
C PHE A 532 -22.48 -12.65 11.90
N VAL A 533 -23.21 -11.63 12.33
CA VAL A 533 -24.24 -11.75 13.37
C VAL A 533 -25.42 -12.57 12.88
N ARG A 534 -25.91 -12.39 11.65
CA ARG A 534 -26.91 -13.30 11.05
C ARG A 534 -26.40 -14.75 10.98
N ARG A 535 -25.09 -14.95 10.79
CA ARG A 535 -24.43 -16.27 10.78
C ARG A 535 -24.34 -16.86 12.18
N ILE A 536 -23.96 -16.08 13.18
CA ILE A 536 -23.94 -16.48 14.60
C ILE A 536 -25.35 -16.79 15.09
N ILE A 537 -26.33 -15.93 14.80
CA ILE A 537 -27.75 -16.11 15.11
C ILE A 537 -28.28 -17.40 14.47
N ARG A 538 -27.92 -17.70 13.20
CA ARG A 538 -28.29 -18.98 12.54
C ARG A 538 -27.62 -20.21 13.15
N VAL A 539 -26.36 -20.11 13.57
CA VAL A 539 -25.63 -21.20 14.26
C VAL A 539 -26.25 -21.49 15.63
N ILE A 540 -26.73 -20.45 16.32
CA ILE A 540 -27.40 -20.55 17.61
C ILE A 540 -28.85 -21.08 17.46
N LEU A 541 -29.59 -20.67 16.42
CA LEU A 541 -30.97 -21.11 16.16
C LEU A 541 -31.08 -22.56 15.63
N HIS A 542 -30.07 -23.08 14.93
CA HIS A 542 -30.11 -24.44 14.34
C HIS A 542 -28.89 -25.32 14.70
N PRO A 543 -28.70 -25.68 15.99
CA PRO A 543 -27.53 -26.45 16.45
C PRO A 543 -27.45 -27.88 15.87
N LYS A 544 -28.58 -28.46 15.42
CA LYS A 544 -28.62 -29.80 14.81
C LYS A 544 -27.92 -29.90 13.45
N MET A 545 -27.76 -28.78 12.71
CA MET A 545 -27.05 -28.76 11.41
C MET A 545 -25.54 -29.00 11.54
N PHE A 546 -24.94 -28.62 12.67
CA PHE A 546 -23.51 -28.79 12.92
C PHE A 546 -23.18 -30.10 13.63
N TRP A 547 -24.12 -30.69 14.36
CA TRP A 547 -23.90 -31.89 15.18
C TRP A 547 -24.24 -33.22 14.49
N GLN A 548 -24.91 -33.24 13.33
CA GLN A 548 -24.98 -34.41 12.45
C GLN A 548 -23.66 -34.69 11.69
N ARG A 549 -22.52 -34.32 12.28
CA ARG A 549 -21.16 -34.47 11.73
C ARG A 549 -20.65 -35.91 11.65
N ARG A 550 -21.45 -36.93 12.01
CA ARG A 550 -20.90 -38.28 12.26
C ARG A 550 -21.57 -39.47 11.56
N GLN A 551 -22.60 -39.30 10.75
CA GLN A 551 -23.20 -40.48 10.09
C GLN A 551 -23.41 -40.29 8.58
N LYS A 552 -22.82 -41.25 7.85
CA LYS A 552 -22.81 -41.51 6.41
C LYS A 552 -22.16 -40.44 5.51
N ARG A 553 -20.85 -40.62 5.30
CA ARG A 553 -20.22 -40.35 4.00
C ARG A 553 -20.95 -41.22 2.95
N LYS A 554 -21.88 -40.66 2.19
CA LYS A 554 -22.07 -41.10 0.81
C LYS A 554 -20.93 -40.45 0.03
N GLU A 555 -19.98 -41.26 -0.43
CA GLU A 555 -18.82 -40.83 -1.23
C GLU A 555 -19.18 -40.64 -2.72
N THR A 556 -20.44 -40.83 -3.09
CA THR A 556 -20.94 -40.68 -4.46
C THR A 556 -22.19 -39.80 -4.43
N VAL A 557 -22.11 -38.67 -5.14
CA VAL A 557 -23.27 -37.84 -5.50
C VAL A 557 -23.99 -38.60 -6.61
N ASP A 558 -25.30 -38.86 -6.47
CA ASP A 558 -26.07 -39.55 -7.52
C ASP A 558 -26.33 -38.61 -8.70
N ASN A 559 -26.51 -39.14 -9.91
CA ASN A 559 -26.85 -38.32 -11.10
C ASN A 559 -28.15 -37.52 -10.91
N GLU A 560 -29.09 -38.02 -10.08
CA GLU A 560 -30.30 -37.28 -9.70
C GLU A 560 -30.00 -36.02 -8.89
N ASP A 561 -29.00 -36.06 -7.99
CA ASP A 561 -28.55 -34.90 -7.22
C ASP A 561 -27.97 -33.81 -8.14
N ILE A 562 -27.23 -34.19 -9.19
CA ILE A 562 -26.66 -33.24 -10.15
C ILE A 562 -27.76 -32.58 -10.99
N SER A 563 -28.78 -33.33 -11.38
CA SER A 563 -29.90 -32.81 -12.18
C SER A 563 -30.77 -31.81 -11.39
N SER A 564 -30.98 -32.05 -10.09
CA SER A 564 -31.72 -31.14 -9.20
C SER A 564 -30.94 -29.87 -8.92
N LEU A 565 -29.61 -29.97 -8.74
CA LEU A 565 -28.71 -28.82 -8.64
C LEU A 565 -28.76 -27.93 -9.88
N ARG A 566 -28.75 -28.52 -11.08
CA ARG A 566 -28.86 -27.78 -12.34
C ARG A 566 -30.14 -26.95 -12.42
N LYS A 567 -31.29 -27.51 -12.02
CA LYS A 567 -32.57 -26.77 -12.03
C LYS A 567 -32.54 -25.58 -11.09
N ILE A 568 -31.95 -25.73 -9.90
CA ILE A 568 -31.83 -24.63 -8.93
C ILE A 568 -30.90 -23.56 -9.47
N PHE A 569 -29.76 -23.96 -10.05
CA PHE A 569 -28.82 -23.01 -10.63
C PHE A 569 -29.45 -22.18 -11.76
N VAL A 570 -30.20 -22.80 -12.67
CA VAL A 570 -30.91 -22.08 -13.74
C VAL A 570 -31.92 -21.10 -13.17
N ARG A 571 -32.78 -21.54 -12.23
CA ARG A 571 -33.76 -20.66 -11.57
C ARG A 571 -33.11 -19.49 -10.84
N ASN A 572 -32.03 -19.74 -10.10
CA ASN A 572 -31.28 -18.69 -9.43
C ASN A 572 -30.63 -17.74 -10.44
N SER A 573 -30.18 -18.25 -11.59
CA SER A 573 -29.60 -17.44 -12.67
C SER A 573 -30.63 -16.49 -13.29
N GLU A 574 -31.85 -16.96 -13.53
CA GLU A 574 -32.95 -16.12 -14.03
C GLU A 574 -33.21 -14.98 -13.04
N ALA A 575 -33.35 -15.29 -11.75
CA ALA A 575 -33.54 -14.26 -10.70
C ALA A 575 -32.37 -13.27 -10.62
N ILE A 576 -31.12 -13.72 -10.84
CA ILE A 576 -29.95 -12.85 -10.90
C ILE A 576 -30.01 -11.95 -12.13
N LEU A 577 -30.31 -12.49 -13.31
CA LEU A 577 -30.39 -11.71 -14.55
C LEU A 577 -31.47 -10.63 -14.45
N ASP A 578 -32.66 -10.97 -13.93
CA ASP A 578 -33.72 -10.01 -13.66
C ASP A 578 -33.27 -8.93 -12.66
N SER A 579 -32.53 -9.31 -11.62
CA SER A 579 -31.99 -8.34 -10.65
C SER A 579 -30.96 -7.41 -11.28
N LEU A 580 -30.08 -7.92 -12.14
CA LEU A 580 -29.07 -7.13 -12.85
C LEU A 580 -29.70 -6.17 -13.86
N GLU A 581 -30.75 -6.59 -14.57
CA GLU A 581 -31.46 -5.74 -15.53
C GLU A 581 -32.12 -4.54 -14.84
N ASN A 582 -32.70 -4.74 -13.64
CA ASN A 582 -33.24 -3.67 -12.81
C ASN A 582 -32.17 -2.69 -12.26
N LEU A 583 -30.89 -3.05 -12.31
CA LEU A 583 -29.78 -2.24 -11.82
C LEU A 583 -29.13 -1.36 -12.90
N ARG A 584 -29.54 -1.50 -14.17
CA ARG A 584 -29.02 -0.70 -15.30
C ARG A 584 -29.23 0.81 -15.15
N ASP A 585 -30.25 1.25 -14.41
CA ASP A 585 -30.52 2.67 -14.17
C ASP A 585 -29.66 3.26 -13.02
N VAL A 586 -28.94 2.42 -12.27
CA VAL A 586 -28.22 2.80 -11.04
C VAL A 586 -26.71 2.63 -11.17
N TYR A 587 -26.27 1.59 -11.88
CA TYR A 587 -24.86 1.24 -12.08
C TYR A 587 -24.46 1.38 -13.55
N ASP A 588 -23.16 1.44 -13.83
CA ASP A 588 -22.61 1.52 -15.19
C ASP A 588 -23.08 0.34 -16.07
N GLU A 589 -23.51 0.63 -17.31
CA GLU A 589 -24.00 -0.39 -18.24
C GLU A 589 -22.93 -1.43 -18.59
N GLU A 590 -21.66 -1.04 -18.77
CA GLU A 590 -20.56 -1.97 -19.08
C GLU A 590 -20.32 -2.94 -17.92
N LEU A 591 -20.47 -2.45 -16.68
CA LEU A 591 -20.34 -3.26 -15.47
C LEU A 591 -21.47 -4.30 -15.37
N ILE A 592 -22.72 -3.88 -15.63
CA ILE A 592 -23.87 -4.79 -15.62
C ILE A 592 -23.75 -5.82 -16.75
N ASP A 593 -23.38 -5.40 -17.95
CA ASP A 593 -23.23 -6.28 -19.11
C ASP A 593 -22.14 -7.35 -18.87
N PHE A 594 -21.04 -6.99 -18.21
CA PHE A 594 -20.02 -7.94 -17.78
C PHE A 594 -20.62 -9.07 -16.91
N PHE A 595 -21.41 -8.74 -15.89
CA PHE A 595 -22.02 -9.74 -15.00
C PHE A 595 -23.12 -10.55 -15.69
N VAL A 596 -23.89 -9.92 -16.59
CA VAL A 596 -24.92 -10.60 -17.39
C VAL A 596 -24.26 -11.64 -18.30
N ASP A 597 -23.18 -11.28 -19.00
CA ASP A 597 -22.46 -12.18 -19.89
C ASP A 597 -21.75 -13.28 -19.11
N GLU A 598 -21.12 -12.96 -17.98
CA GLU A 598 -20.55 -13.96 -17.06
C GLU A 598 -21.62 -14.98 -16.64
N ARG A 599 -22.82 -14.50 -16.27
CA ARG A 599 -23.91 -15.38 -15.82
C ARG A 599 -24.46 -16.24 -16.95
N LYS A 600 -24.66 -15.68 -18.14
CA LYS A 600 -25.09 -16.44 -19.34
C LYS A 600 -24.07 -17.52 -19.71
N ASN A 601 -22.78 -17.20 -19.65
CA ASN A 601 -21.70 -18.16 -19.91
C ASN A 601 -21.72 -19.32 -18.91
N LEU A 602 -21.92 -19.05 -17.61
CA LEU A 602 -22.08 -20.11 -16.61
C LEU A 602 -23.31 -20.99 -16.86
N MET A 603 -24.46 -20.40 -17.26
CA MET A 603 -25.66 -21.17 -17.61
C MET A 603 -25.42 -22.10 -18.80
N ASN A 604 -24.66 -21.65 -19.81
CA ASN A 604 -24.26 -22.49 -20.95
C ASN A 604 -23.37 -23.66 -20.50
N GLN A 605 -22.43 -23.43 -19.58
CA GLN A 605 -21.58 -24.49 -19.01
C GLN A 605 -22.37 -25.51 -18.16
N VAL A 606 -23.38 -25.07 -17.40
CA VAL A 606 -24.29 -25.94 -16.64
C VAL A 606 -25.11 -26.85 -17.56
N SER A 607 -25.28 -26.46 -18.82
CA SER A 607 -26.04 -27.26 -19.77
C SER A 607 -25.33 -28.57 -20.18
N GLY A 608 -24.00 -28.60 -20.08
CA GLY A 608 -23.19 -29.81 -20.10
C GLY A 608 -23.09 -30.45 -18.71
N HIS A 609 -22.80 -31.75 -18.61
CA HIS A 609 -22.71 -32.51 -17.34
C HIS A 609 -21.54 -32.07 -16.41
N GLY A 610 -21.01 -30.85 -16.57
CA GLY A 610 -19.64 -30.43 -16.22
C GLY A 610 -19.46 -29.60 -14.93
N LEU A 611 -20.37 -28.66 -14.66
CA LEU A 611 -20.06 -27.48 -13.84
C LEU A 611 -19.80 -27.77 -12.36
N PHE A 612 -20.39 -28.84 -11.82
CA PHE A 612 -20.19 -29.23 -10.42
C PHE A 612 -19.03 -30.24 -10.25
N GLY A 613 -18.62 -30.92 -11.32
CA GLY A 613 -17.55 -31.93 -11.32
C GLY A 613 -16.14 -31.33 -11.44
N THR A 614 -15.99 -30.18 -12.11
CA THR A 614 -14.78 -29.34 -12.18
C THR A 614 -14.11 -29.13 -10.81
N TYR A 615 -14.90 -29.00 -9.76
CA TYR A 615 -14.44 -28.69 -8.40
C TYR A 615 -13.73 -29.86 -7.70
N LEU A 616 -13.99 -31.10 -8.11
CA LEU A 616 -13.34 -32.27 -7.53
C LEU A 616 -11.95 -32.52 -8.14
N ILE A 617 -11.63 -31.88 -9.27
CA ILE A 617 -10.47 -32.22 -10.12
C ILE A 617 -9.29 -31.27 -9.92
N GLN A 618 -9.45 -30.11 -9.27
CA GLN A 618 -8.34 -29.14 -9.06
C GLN A 618 -7.12 -29.71 -8.28
N GLN A 619 -7.29 -30.81 -7.54
CA GLN A 619 -6.21 -31.51 -6.84
C GLN A 619 -5.70 -32.76 -7.60
N ASP A 620 -6.30 -33.08 -8.74
CA ASP A 620 -5.94 -34.22 -9.58
C ASP A 620 -4.78 -33.82 -10.52
N PRO A 621 -3.78 -34.70 -10.72
CA PRO A 621 -2.73 -34.49 -11.71
C PRO A 621 -3.24 -34.13 -13.12
N GLN A 622 -4.44 -34.60 -13.49
CA GLN A 622 -5.04 -34.28 -14.79
C GLN A 622 -5.34 -32.77 -14.94
N TYR A 623 -5.71 -32.08 -13.85
CA TYR A 623 -5.89 -30.62 -13.89
C TYR A 623 -4.59 -29.90 -14.24
N ALA A 624 -3.48 -30.30 -13.62
CA ALA A 624 -2.17 -29.71 -13.90
C ALA A 624 -1.76 -29.90 -15.36
N LYS A 625 -2.08 -31.06 -15.96
CA LYS A 625 -1.82 -31.34 -17.37
C LYS A 625 -2.62 -30.43 -18.30
N GLU A 626 -3.93 -30.28 -18.07
CA GLU A 626 -4.76 -29.37 -18.88
C GLU A 626 -4.40 -27.89 -18.64
N LEU A 627 -3.94 -27.54 -17.45
CA LEU A 627 -3.47 -26.18 -17.13
C LEU A 627 -2.21 -25.82 -17.95
N ILE A 628 -1.28 -26.77 -18.11
CA ILE A 628 -0.11 -26.59 -18.99
C ILE A 628 -0.54 -26.40 -20.45
N ARG A 629 -1.58 -27.12 -20.90
CA ARG A 629 -2.19 -26.90 -22.22
C ARG A 629 -2.73 -25.47 -22.35
N GLY A 630 -3.42 -24.95 -21.34
CA GLY A 630 -3.84 -23.55 -21.29
C GLY A 630 -2.67 -22.58 -21.45
N PHE A 631 -1.60 -22.73 -20.66
CA PHE A 631 -0.41 -21.88 -20.75
C PHE A 631 0.34 -21.97 -22.07
N TYR A 632 0.31 -23.14 -22.72
CA TYR A 632 0.81 -23.28 -24.09
C TYR A 632 -0.02 -22.44 -25.08
N LEU A 633 -1.35 -22.53 -25.01
CA LEU A 633 -2.24 -21.74 -25.86
C LEU A 633 -2.05 -20.25 -25.62
N GLU A 634 -1.95 -19.82 -24.37
CA GLU A 634 -1.70 -18.42 -24.03
C GLU A 634 -0.40 -17.89 -24.66
N ARG A 635 0.70 -18.65 -24.60
CA ARG A 635 1.96 -18.26 -25.28
C ARG A 635 1.79 -18.18 -26.79
N LYS A 636 1.15 -19.18 -27.40
CA LYS A 636 0.88 -19.21 -28.84
C LYS A 636 0.09 -17.97 -29.27
N THR A 637 -0.99 -17.63 -28.55
CA THR A 637 -1.80 -16.44 -28.86
C THR A 637 -1.00 -15.15 -28.65
N ILE A 638 -0.18 -15.05 -27.60
CA ILE A 638 0.72 -13.88 -27.40
C ILE A 638 1.68 -13.73 -28.60
N ASP A 639 2.27 -14.82 -29.07
CA ASP A 639 3.18 -14.82 -30.23
C ASP A 639 2.45 -14.35 -31.50
N GLU A 640 1.22 -14.81 -31.71
CA GLU A 640 0.39 -14.38 -32.84
C GLU A 640 0.05 -12.88 -32.80
N TYR A 641 -0.25 -12.33 -31.62
CA TYR A 641 -0.53 -10.90 -31.46
C TYR A 641 0.73 -10.06 -31.65
N GLU A 642 1.90 -10.54 -31.22
CA GLU A 642 3.17 -9.85 -31.49
C GLU A 642 3.47 -9.83 -32.99
N VAL A 643 3.32 -10.96 -33.68
CA VAL A 643 3.58 -11.06 -35.13
C VAL A 643 2.61 -10.20 -35.94
N LYS A 644 1.34 -10.10 -35.53
CA LYS A 644 0.34 -9.20 -36.13
C LYS A 644 0.62 -7.71 -35.86
N GLY A 645 1.47 -7.39 -34.89
CA GLY A 645 1.73 -6.02 -34.45
C GLY A 645 0.62 -5.45 -33.55
N ASP A 646 -0.27 -6.30 -33.03
CA ASP A 646 -1.37 -5.92 -32.14
C ASP A 646 -0.89 -5.55 -30.73
N ILE A 647 0.29 -6.07 -30.34
CA ILE A 647 0.97 -5.76 -29.08
C ILE A 647 2.45 -5.45 -29.35
N SER A 648 3.03 -4.59 -28.51
CA SER A 648 4.46 -4.31 -28.59
C SER A 648 5.30 -5.50 -28.12
N ASN A 649 6.54 -5.60 -28.58
CA ASN A 649 7.49 -6.61 -28.10
C ASN A 649 7.67 -6.55 -26.56
N PHE A 650 7.62 -5.35 -25.97
CA PHE A 650 7.69 -5.17 -24.52
C PHE A 650 6.48 -5.79 -23.80
N ALA A 651 5.26 -5.54 -24.31
CA ALA A 651 4.04 -6.12 -23.77
C ALA A 651 4.02 -7.66 -23.91
N ALA A 652 4.38 -8.18 -25.09
CA ALA A 652 4.48 -9.61 -25.35
C ALA A 652 5.45 -10.30 -24.38
N ASN A 653 6.63 -9.71 -24.15
CA ASN A 653 7.60 -10.25 -23.18
C ASN A 653 7.08 -10.23 -21.75
N ASN A 654 6.36 -9.18 -21.34
CA ASN A 654 5.75 -9.11 -20.01
C ASN A 654 4.70 -10.22 -19.82
N TYR A 655 3.82 -10.44 -20.81
CA TYR A 655 2.82 -11.52 -20.72
C TYR A 655 3.47 -12.90 -20.68
N ARG A 656 4.46 -13.18 -21.56
CA ARG A 656 5.20 -14.46 -21.54
C ARG A 656 5.87 -14.70 -20.20
N HIS A 657 6.43 -13.66 -19.59
CA HIS A 657 7.03 -13.74 -18.26
C HIS A 657 5.98 -14.13 -17.20
N GLN A 658 4.78 -13.53 -17.22
CA GLN A 658 3.68 -13.92 -16.33
C GLN A 658 3.27 -15.38 -16.52
N VAL A 659 3.14 -15.85 -17.77
CA VAL A 659 2.83 -17.25 -18.07
C VAL A 659 3.89 -18.19 -17.50
N ASN A 660 5.17 -17.88 -17.70
CA ASN A 660 6.28 -18.70 -17.21
C ASN A 660 6.28 -18.79 -15.67
N GLN A 661 5.91 -17.71 -14.97
CA GLN A 661 5.76 -17.74 -13.50
C GLN A 661 4.62 -18.66 -13.05
N LEU A 662 3.46 -18.58 -13.72
CA LEU A 662 2.31 -19.42 -13.42
C LEU A 662 2.59 -20.90 -13.72
N GLU A 663 3.23 -21.19 -14.86
CA GLU A 663 3.63 -22.54 -15.24
C GLU A 663 4.65 -23.11 -14.23
N SER A 664 5.65 -22.32 -13.85
CA SER A 664 6.64 -22.72 -12.84
C SER A 664 6.00 -23.00 -11.49
N TYR A 665 5.00 -22.22 -11.08
CA TYR A 665 4.25 -22.45 -9.85
C TYR A 665 3.40 -23.73 -9.93
N ALA A 666 2.70 -23.94 -11.05
CA ALA A 666 1.84 -25.09 -11.27
C ALA A 666 2.60 -26.42 -11.38
N MET A 667 3.83 -26.39 -11.92
CA MET A 667 4.70 -27.56 -12.05
C MET A 667 5.39 -27.97 -10.75
N ARG A 668 5.35 -27.15 -9.68
CA ARG A 668 5.93 -27.55 -8.40
C ARG A 668 5.18 -28.77 -7.87
N PRO A 669 5.86 -29.92 -7.65
CA PRO A 669 5.22 -31.05 -7.03
C PRO A 669 4.65 -30.57 -5.69
N SER A 670 3.40 -30.91 -5.39
CA SER A 670 2.77 -30.63 -4.11
C SER A 670 3.57 -31.35 -3.02
N THR A 671 4.59 -30.68 -2.50
CA THR A 671 5.44 -31.21 -1.45
C THR A 671 4.59 -31.33 -0.19
N GLU A 672 4.36 -32.58 0.17
CA GLU A 672 3.68 -33.09 1.35
C GLU A 672 2.14 -33.04 1.36
N PRO A 673 1.49 -34.19 1.61
CA PRO A 673 0.06 -34.22 1.82
C PRO A 673 -0.25 -33.46 3.11
N SER A 674 -1.15 -32.47 3.04
CA SER A 674 -1.61 -31.67 4.20
C SER A 674 -1.70 -32.49 5.49
N ILE A 675 -1.36 -31.89 6.64
CA ILE A 675 -1.40 -32.54 7.98
C ILE A 675 -2.70 -33.34 8.19
N THR A 676 -3.81 -32.84 7.64
CA THR A 676 -5.13 -33.47 7.59
C THR A 676 -5.16 -34.84 6.90
N PHE A 677 -4.42 -34.98 5.80
CA PHE A 677 -4.30 -36.20 5.01
C PHE A 677 -3.36 -37.22 5.68
N ALA A 678 -2.27 -36.77 6.31
CA ALA A 678 -1.39 -37.62 7.13
C ALA A 678 -2.13 -38.22 8.35
N LEU A 679 -2.93 -37.38 9.04
CA LEU A 679 -3.79 -37.81 10.15
C LEU A 679 -4.87 -38.81 9.72
N ASN A 680 -5.45 -38.62 8.52
CA ASN A 680 -6.43 -39.55 7.97
C ASN A 680 -5.81 -40.88 7.54
N ARG A 681 -4.57 -40.88 7.03
CA ARG A 681 -3.82 -42.10 6.69
C ARG A 681 -3.45 -42.89 7.95
N GLN A 682 -3.05 -42.22 9.02
CA GLN A 682 -2.84 -42.86 10.33
C GLN A 682 -4.14 -43.43 10.93
N ARG A 683 -5.27 -42.72 10.78
CA ARG A 683 -6.58 -43.22 11.21
C ARG A 683 -7.07 -44.43 10.39
N LYS A 684 -6.82 -44.45 9.07
CA LYS A 684 -7.10 -45.61 8.22
C LYS A 684 -6.22 -46.81 8.57
N LYS A 685 -4.91 -46.60 8.80
CA LYS A 685 -4.00 -47.64 9.30
C LYS A 685 -4.44 -48.20 10.66
N LYS A 686 -4.84 -47.34 11.61
CA LYS A 686 -5.37 -47.76 12.92
C LYS A 686 -6.72 -48.51 12.83
N LYS A 687 -7.53 -48.27 11.80
CA LYS A 687 -8.78 -49.03 11.55
C LYS A 687 -8.53 -50.38 10.88
N GLN A 688 -7.50 -50.49 10.04
CA GLN A 688 -7.11 -51.74 9.40
C GLN A 688 -6.33 -52.67 10.34
N GLN A 689 -5.69 -52.15 11.39
CA GLN A 689 -5.09 -52.96 12.46
C GLN A 689 -6.09 -53.40 13.56
N LYS A 690 -7.35 -52.94 13.48
CA LYS A 690 -8.45 -53.29 14.42
C LYS A 690 -9.54 -54.16 13.79
N LYS A 691 -9.41 -54.49 12.52
CA LYS A 691 -10.14 -55.58 11.84
C LYS A 691 -9.16 -56.70 11.62
#